data_AF-A0A231REE3-F1
#
_entry.id   AF-A0A231REE3-F1
#
_cell.length_a   1.000
_cell.length_b   1.000
_cell.length_c   1.000
_cell.angle_alpha   90.00
_cell.angle_beta   90.00
_cell.angle_gamma   90.00
#
_symmetry.space_group_name_H-M   'P 1'
#
loop_
_entity.id
_entity.type
_entity.pdbx_description
1 polymer ?
#
loop_
_entity_poly.entity_id
_entity_poly.type
_entity_poly.pdbx_seq_one_letter_code
_entity_poly.pdbx_strand_id
1 'polypeptide(L)'
;MNKATALLSIAAIAAGLIAAPAPQAGAALPPSAANNTIFGPNVYVFDPSMSAADIQNVTGAAFASLESNEFSSDRYAFLFKPGSYNVNFNVGYYTAVAGLGQNPGDVNITGGLNVNADWDNGNATRNFWRSIENLTITPSSGTTQIAVSQAAPLRRLHVQGELHLFDFDDNWNAGWASGGFLADSIVDGAIVPASQQQWFSRNSQWGNWTNGVWNMVFVGSVNAPTGDFPDPPYTVVERTPIMREKPYLYVDNAGAYRVFVPALTTNTQGVSWASGATPGQSLPIDQFYIARSDQSTAATINAALAQGKHVLFTPGIYHLSEAIQINNPNTVVLGIGMPTLVPDQGTAAIQVADVDGVKLAGLTIDAGPVNSPVLLKVGTAGSAVSRAANPVSLHDITVRTGGAIAGRNDVGVEINSNDTIGDHFWLWRADHGAGAAWTTNVSKNGLVVNGNNVTLYGLFNEHHNEYQTIWNGNNGRLYFYQSEIPYDVPNQQGWMSHGGTVNGYASYKVADTVTNHEAWGLGIYSYFRDAPVKLNSAIEVPNLPGIKIHHATTIWLSGTIGSEITHIINNLGGAVTANSPAEAMRQTLTEFVGNGTGGGGTATAFDRTGWTAVSSPSSGEAAANLLDGSMATRWTTGTAMQPGQTLTVDMQAVHPISKVVLDATGSNDDYARGYELYVSTDGVNWGTAVASGTGTGPELTIAFAERSARYVRLVQTGTASNWWSARELNVFGGGGTPPPSGTTLINRAGWTASSNPSSGDVAANLLDGSMATRWSTGTAMAPGQEIVIDMAAARSFSKIVMDSTGSNDDYARGYEVYVSNDGVNWSGAVASGSGSGPVVTSQFAVQNARYIKVVQTGTASNWWSIREINVYV
;
A
#
# COMPACT_ATOMS: atom_id res chain seq x y z
N MET A 1 5.29 -31.39 -37.60
CA MET A 1 4.14 -31.31 -38.53
C MET A 1 3.03 -32.13 -37.88
N ASN A 2 1.86 -31.65 -37.46
CA ASN A 2 1.10 -30.44 -37.75
C ASN A 2 0.40 -29.92 -36.48
N LYS A 3 0.24 -28.60 -36.44
CA LYS A 3 -0.56 -27.82 -35.49
C LYS A 3 -2.05 -27.91 -35.85
N ALA A 4 -2.93 -27.85 -34.86
CA ALA A 4 -4.13 -26.99 -34.86
C ALA A 4 -4.92 -27.22 -33.55
N THR A 5 -5.01 -26.20 -32.71
CA THR A 5 -5.94 -26.15 -31.58
C THR A 5 -6.66 -24.80 -31.59
N ALA A 6 -7.98 -24.91 -31.64
CA ALA A 6 -9.06 -24.01 -31.23
C ALA A 6 -8.82 -22.48 -31.18
N LEU A 7 -9.50 -21.79 -32.10
CA LEU A 7 -10.08 -20.45 -31.94
C LEU A 7 -11.59 -20.62 -32.01
N LEU A 8 -12.35 -20.09 -31.05
CA LEU A 8 -13.67 -19.43 -31.21
C LEU A 8 -14.47 -19.48 -29.90
N SER A 9 -14.75 -18.31 -29.32
CA SER A 9 -16.06 -17.97 -28.75
C SER A 9 -16.24 -16.47 -28.90
N ILE A 10 -17.15 -16.10 -29.82
CA ILE A 10 -17.45 -14.74 -30.28
C ILE A 10 -18.55 -14.12 -29.41
N ALA A 11 -18.41 -12.81 -29.24
CA ALA A 11 -19.32 -11.79 -28.75
C ALA A 11 -20.84 -12.01 -28.95
N ALA A 12 -21.60 -11.53 -27.97
CA ALA A 12 -22.94 -11.01 -28.16
C ALA A 12 -23.05 -9.61 -27.52
N ILE A 13 -22.84 -8.57 -28.31
CA ILE A 13 -23.20 -7.19 -27.97
C ILE A 13 -24.64 -6.98 -28.48
N ALA A 14 -25.60 -6.87 -27.57
CA ALA A 14 -26.94 -6.40 -27.87
C ALA A 14 -27.10 -4.99 -27.27
N ALA A 15 -27.10 -3.98 -28.13
CA ALA A 15 -27.51 -2.63 -27.78
C ALA A 15 -29.03 -2.61 -27.54
N GLY A 16 -29.43 -2.61 -26.27
CA GLY A 16 -30.82 -2.42 -25.85
C GLY A 16 -30.95 -1.14 -25.01
N LEU A 17 -31.52 -0.09 -25.59
CA LEU A 17 -32.17 0.96 -24.80
C LEU A 17 -33.41 0.33 -24.16
N ILE A 18 -33.30 -0.07 -22.89
CA ILE A 18 -34.42 -0.58 -22.09
C ILE A 18 -34.58 0.35 -20.90
N ALA A 19 -35.79 0.91 -20.74
CA ALA A 19 -36.20 1.63 -19.55
C ALA A 19 -35.89 0.78 -18.32
N ALA A 20 -35.33 1.39 -17.26
CA ALA A 20 -35.05 0.71 -16.00
C ALA A 20 -36.27 -0.11 -15.57
N PRO A 21 -36.16 -1.43 -15.40
CA PRO A 21 -37.25 -2.19 -14.79
C PRO A 21 -37.46 -1.62 -13.39
N ALA A 22 -38.72 -1.33 -13.05
CA ALA A 22 -39.09 -1.04 -11.67
C ALA A 22 -38.59 -2.18 -10.78
N PRO A 23 -38.10 -1.91 -9.55
CA PRO A 23 -37.61 -2.95 -8.66
C PRO A 23 -38.74 -3.97 -8.45
N GLN A 24 -38.55 -5.18 -8.96
CA GLN A 24 -39.40 -6.30 -8.57
C GLN A 24 -39.08 -6.61 -7.12
N ALA A 25 -40.00 -6.29 -6.21
CA ALA A 25 -39.96 -6.83 -4.86
C ALA A 25 -39.96 -8.35 -4.96
N GLY A 26 -38.99 -9.02 -4.33
CA GLY A 26 -38.98 -10.47 -4.23
C GLY A 26 -40.24 -10.96 -3.54
N ALA A 27 -40.65 -12.20 -3.84
CA ALA A 27 -41.73 -12.85 -3.10
C ALA A 27 -41.36 -12.88 -1.61
N ALA A 28 -42.26 -12.42 -0.74
CA ALA A 28 -42.03 -12.47 0.70
C ALA A 28 -41.73 -13.91 1.13
N LEU A 29 -40.70 -14.07 1.97
CA LEU A 29 -40.38 -15.37 2.57
C LEU A 29 -41.59 -15.91 3.35
N PRO A 30 -41.67 -17.23 3.58
CA PRO A 30 -42.76 -17.84 4.33
C PRO A 30 -42.97 -17.13 5.67
N PRO A 31 -44.22 -16.77 6.04
CA PRO A 31 -44.52 -16.23 7.36
C PRO A 31 -44.01 -17.17 8.45
N SER A 32 -43.33 -16.62 9.45
CA SER A 32 -42.73 -17.39 10.54
C SER A 32 -42.89 -16.63 11.85
N ALA A 33 -43.06 -17.34 12.96
CA ALA A 33 -43.02 -16.69 14.28
C ALA A 33 -41.67 -15.98 14.54
N ALA A 34 -40.61 -16.40 13.85
CA ALA A 34 -39.26 -15.85 14.00
C ALA A 34 -39.12 -14.39 13.54
N ASN A 35 -39.97 -13.88 12.65
CA ASN A 35 -39.87 -12.50 12.16
C ASN A 35 -40.80 -11.50 12.85
N ASN A 36 -41.51 -11.93 13.90
CA ASN A 36 -42.30 -11.06 14.76
C ASN A 36 -41.44 -10.46 15.88
N THR A 37 -40.50 -9.59 15.51
CA THR A 37 -39.55 -8.97 16.46
C THR A 37 -39.47 -7.46 16.30
N ILE A 38 -38.80 -6.81 17.26
CA ILE A 38 -38.54 -5.36 17.22
C ILE A 38 -37.70 -4.92 16.01
N PHE A 39 -37.04 -5.86 15.32
CA PHE A 39 -36.14 -5.58 14.20
C PHE A 39 -36.84 -5.59 12.83
N GLY A 40 -38.16 -5.80 12.79
CA GLY A 40 -38.94 -5.79 11.56
C GLY A 40 -38.93 -7.10 10.78
N PRO A 41 -39.61 -7.14 9.63
CA PRO A 41 -40.03 -8.39 8.96
C PRO A 41 -38.88 -9.15 8.27
N ASN A 42 -37.75 -8.48 8.03
CA ASN A 42 -36.60 -9.05 7.33
C ASN A 42 -35.58 -9.69 8.29
N VAL A 43 -35.87 -9.69 9.59
CA VAL A 43 -35.02 -10.28 10.62
C VAL A 43 -35.74 -11.47 11.24
N TYR A 44 -35.18 -12.66 11.06
CA TYR A 44 -35.70 -13.89 11.63
C TYR A 44 -34.86 -14.26 12.85
N VAL A 45 -35.46 -14.20 14.03
CA VAL A 45 -34.85 -14.64 15.28
C VAL A 45 -35.36 -16.03 15.64
N PHE A 46 -34.52 -17.02 15.42
CA PHE A 46 -34.80 -18.42 15.75
C PHE A 46 -34.45 -18.72 17.21
N ASP A 47 -35.28 -19.49 17.89
CA ASP A 47 -34.99 -20.03 19.23
C ASP A 47 -35.02 -21.57 19.21
N PRO A 48 -34.41 -22.24 20.21
CA PRO A 48 -34.23 -23.70 20.17
C PRO A 48 -35.53 -24.51 20.21
N SER A 49 -36.68 -23.89 20.49
CA SER A 49 -37.99 -24.57 20.44
C SER A 49 -38.56 -24.67 19.02
N MET A 50 -38.03 -23.91 18.07
CA MET A 50 -38.47 -23.94 16.68
C MET A 50 -37.97 -25.22 15.98
N SER A 51 -38.82 -25.81 15.14
CA SER A 51 -38.46 -27.04 14.45
C SER A 51 -37.38 -26.79 13.40
N ALA A 52 -36.46 -27.74 13.23
CA ALA A 52 -35.44 -27.68 12.18
C ALA A 52 -36.08 -27.53 10.78
N ALA A 53 -37.23 -28.17 10.55
CA ALA A 53 -37.95 -28.06 9.28
C ALA A 53 -38.41 -26.62 9.01
N ASP A 54 -38.94 -25.91 10.01
CA ASP A 54 -39.39 -24.53 9.84
C ASP A 54 -38.22 -23.58 9.58
N ILE A 55 -37.10 -23.78 10.27
CA ILE A 55 -35.87 -23.01 10.04
C ILE A 55 -35.38 -23.26 8.62
N GLN A 56 -35.26 -24.53 8.20
CA GLN A 56 -34.81 -24.87 6.84
C GLN A 56 -35.75 -24.37 5.75
N ASN A 57 -37.06 -24.34 5.99
CA ASN A 57 -38.02 -23.77 5.04
C ASN A 57 -37.77 -22.28 4.81
N VAL A 58 -37.47 -21.52 5.87
CA VAL A 58 -37.14 -20.08 5.75
C VAL A 58 -35.79 -19.89 5.07
N THR A 59 -34.74 -20.55 5.56
CA THR A 59 -33.38 -20.37 5.02
C THR A 59 -33.28 -20.87 3.58
N GLY A 60 -33.94 -21.99 3.26
CA GLY A 60 -34.00 -22.54 1.91
C GLY A 60 -34.77 -21.66 0.93
N ALA A 61 -35.90 -21.06 1.36
CA ALA A 61 -36.64 -20.11 0.52
C ALA A 61 -35.81 -18.86 0.21
N ALA A 62 -35.07 -18.34 1.18
CA ALA A 62 -34.19 -17.19 0.97
C ALA A 62 -33.00 -17.53 0.08
N PHE A 63 -32.38 -18.70 0.28
CA PHE A 63 -31.30 -19.15 -0.58
C PHE A 63 -31.79 -19.30 -2.03
N ALA A 64 -32.94 -19.94 -2.25
CA ALA A 64 -33.51 -20.10 -3.60
C ALA A 64 -33.79 -18.77 -4.32
N SER A 65 -34.10 -17.69 -3.58
CA SER A 65 -34.32 -16.36 -4.17
C SER A 65 -33.04 -15.53 -4.33
N LEU A 66 -32.01 -15.81 -3.55
CA LEU A 66 -30.78 -15.01 -3.44
C LEU A 66 -29.51 -15.73 -3.85
N GLU A 67 -29.56 -16.99 -4.31
CA GLU A 67 -28.38 -17.73 -4.75
C GLU A 67 -27.69 -17.05 -5.94
N SER A 68 -28.45 -16.69 -6.98
CA SER A 68 -27.96 -16.06 -8.22
C SER A 68 -28.38 -14.59 -8.39
N ASN A 69 -29.01 -13.99 -7.37
CA ASN A 69 -29.56 -12.64 -7.46
C ASN A 69 -28.58 -11.58 -6.90
N GLU A 70 -27.48 -11.40 -7.62
CA GLU A 70 -26.35 -10.54 -7.25
C GLU A 70 -26.74 -9.10 -6.90
N PHE A 71 -27.68 -8.51 -7.63
CA PHE A 71 -28.15 -7.12 -7.41
C PHE A 71 -29.57 -7.04 -6.84
N SER A 72 -29.98 -8.06 -6.07
CA SER A 72 -31.26 -8.05 -5.37
C SER A 72 -31.43 -6.80 -4.50
N SER A 73 -32.68 -6.37 -4.32
CA SER A 73 -33.07 -5.40 -3.29
C SER A 73 -33.41 -6.06 -1.94
N ASP A 74 -33.63 -7.37 -1.92
CA ASP A 74 -33.94 -8.12 -0.71
C ASP A 74 -32.70 -8.22 0.20
N ARG A 75 -32.94 -8.15 1.51
CA ARG A 75 -31.93 -8.20 2.57
C ARG A 75 -32.48 -9.03 3.71
N TYR A 76 -31.71 -9.99 4.24
CA TYR A 76 -32.17 -10.80 5.37
C TYR A 76 -31.11 -10.93 6.46
N ALA A 77 -31.58 -11.04 7.71
CA ALA A 77 -30.76 -11.47 8.84
C ALA A 77 -31.38 -12.69 9.50
N PHE A 78 -30.58 -13.75 9.63
CA PHE A 78 -30.91 -14.98 10.36
C PHE A 78 -30.15 -14.98 11.68
N LEU A 79 -30.87 -14.76 12.76
CA LEU A 79 -30.32 -14.62 14.10
C LEU A 79 -30.72 -15.81 14.96
N PHE A 80 -29.77 -16.47 15.59
CA PHE A 80 -30.02 -17.68 16.38
C PHE A 80 -29.79 -17.37 17.86
N LYS A 81 -30.81 -17.52 18.71
CA LYS A 81 -30.66 -17.42 20.16
C LYS A 81 -29.72 -18.51 20.71
N PRO A 82 -29.15 -18.35 21.91
CA PRO A 82 -28.36 -19.39 22.55
C PRO A 82 -29.08 -20.75 22.57
N GLY A 83 -28.38 -21.80 22.14
CA GLY A 83 -28.88 -23.17 22.03
C GLY A 83 -28.29 -23.94 20.84
N SER A 84 -28.90 -25.07 20.49
CA SER A 84 -28.43 -25.95 19.42
C SER A 84 -29.50 -26.19 18.37
N TYR A 85 -29.10 -26.16 17.11
CA TYR A 85 -29.97 -26.20 15.94
C TYR A 85 -29.46 -27.23 14.95
N ASN A 86 -30.22 -28.31 14.75
CA ASN A 86 -29.88 -29.35 13.79
C ASN A 86 -30.38 -29.00 12.39
N VAL A 87 -29.71 -28.05 11.74
CA VAL A 87 -30.04 -27.54 10.40
C VAL A 87 -28.80 -27.55 9.49
N ASN A 88 -29.00 -27.71 8.19
CA ASN A 88 -27.96 -27.64 7.18
C ASN A 88 -28.42 -26.79 5.99
N PHE A 89 -27.85 -25.59 5.81
CA PHE A 89 -28.34 -24.66 4.81
C PHE A 89 -27.23 -23.84 4.15
N ASN A 90 -27.55 -23.30 2.97
CA ASN A 90 -26.69 -22.42 2.21
C ASN A 90 -27.09 -20.95 2.41
N VAL A 91 -26.12 -20.05 2.28
CA VAL A 91 -26.30 -18.60 2.43
C VAL A 91 -26.06 -17.91 1.08
N GLY A 92 -27.10 -17.26 0.56
CA GLY A 92 -27.06 -16.51 -0.71
C GLY A 92 -26.59 -15.07 -0.55
N TYR A 93 -26.75 -14.26 -1.60
CA TYR A 93 -26.48 -12.82 -1.56
C TYR A 93 -27.30 -12.11 -0.46
N TYR A 94 -26.76 -11.02 0.05
CA TYR A 94 -27.33 -10.11 1.03
C TYR A 94 -28.00 -10.75 2.26
N THR A 95 -27.40 -11.85 2.72
CA THR A 95 -27.87 -12.60 3.89
C THR A 95 -26.80 -12.57 4.96
N ALA A 96 -27.16 -12.10 6.16
CA ALA A 96 -26.32 -12.23 7.34
C ALA A 96 -26.83 -13.36 8.23
N VAL A 97 -25.93 -14.20 8.71
CA VAL A 97 -26.23 -15.22 9.73
C VAL A 97 -25.43 -14.92 10.99
N ALA A 98 -26.09 -14.84 12.13
CA ALA A 98 -25.40 -14.59 13.39
C ALA A 98 -25.98 -15.35 14.58
N GLY A 99 -25.11 -15.78 15.49
CA GLY A 99 -25.51 -16.22 16.81
C GLY A 99 -25.68 -15.03 17.76
N LEU A 100 -26.73 -15.08 18.58
CA LEU A 100 -27.05 -14.10 19.63
C LEU A 100 -26.51 -14.51 21.00
N GLY A 101 -25.48 -15.35 21.01
CA GLY A 101 -24.67 -15.65 22.20
C GLY A 101 -23.77 -14.50 22.60
N GLN A 102 -23.29 -14.50 23.85
CA GLN A 102 -22.17 -13.62 24.17
C GLN A 102 -20.88 -14.16 23.55
N ASN A 103 -20.76 -15.48 23.41
CA ASN A 103 -19.63 -16.16 22.79
C ASN A 103 -20.10 -17.13 21.69
N PRO A 104 -19.21 -17.52 20.75
CA PRO A 104 -19.58 -18.42 19.66
C PRO A 104 -20.11 -19.78 20.13
N GLY A 105 -19.62 -20.29 21.26
CA GLY A 105 -20.04 -21.55 21.86
C GLY A 105 -21.49 -21.58 22.37
N ASP A 106 -22.13 -20.42 22.54
CA ASP A 106 -23.50 -20.35 23.06
C ASP A 106 -24.54 -20.74 21.99
N VAL A 107 -24.17 -20.72 20.70
CA VAL A 107 -25.05 -21.05 19.56
C VAL A 107 -24.36 -22.11 18.71
N ASN A 108 -24.99 -23.28 18.55
CA ASN A 108 -24.42 -24.39 17.78
C ASN A 108 -25.33 -24.80 16.61
N ILE A 109 -24.82 -24.72 15.39
CA ILE A 109 -25.43 -25.26 14.18
C ILE A 109 -24.84 -26.65 13.90
N THR A 110 -25.60 -27.72 14.13
CA THR A 110 -25.08 -29.11 14.15
C THR A 110 -25.29 -29.92 12.88
N GLY A 111 -25.72 -29.29 11.79
CA GLY A 111 -25.87 -29.92 10.48
C GLY A 111 -24.87 -29.39 9.45
N GLY A 112 -24.85 -28.07 9.25
CA GLY A 112 -23.92 -27.37 8.37
C GLY A 112 -24.38 -25.93 8.06
N LEU A 113 -23.44 -25.06 7.70
CA LEU A 113 -23.74 -23.70 7.26
C LEU A 113 -22.75 -23.33 6.17
N ASN A 114 -23.23 -23.21 4.94
CA ASN A 114 -22.37 -23.21 3.76
C ASN A 114 -22.61 -22.02 2.83
N VAL A 115 -21.63 -21.77 1.97
CA VAL A 115 -21.74 -20.94 0.78
C VAL A 115 -21.15 -21.74 -0.37
N ASN A 116 -21.99 -22.10 -1.34
CA ASN A 116 -21.60 -22.77 -2.58
C ASN A 116 -21.49 -21.74 -3.72
N ALA A 117 -20.95 -22.19 -4.85
CA ALA A 117 -20.85 -21.48 -6.11
C ALA A 117 -21.50 -22.27 -7.27
N ASP A 118 -22.38 -23.23 -6.95
CA ASP A 118 -23.11 -24.06 -7.93
C ASP A 118 -23.80 -23.22 -9.02
N TRP A 119 -24.32 -22.05 -8.65
CA TRP A 119 -25.03 -21.14 -9.55
C TRP A 119 -24.17 -20.60 -10.70
N ASP A 120 -22.85 -20.63 -10.57
CA ASP A 120 -21.87 -20.22 -11.59
C ASP A 120 -20.83 -21.33 -11.83
N ASN A 121 -21.23 -22.61 -11.77
CA ASN A 121 -20.38 -23.77 -12.07
C ASN A 121 -19.06 -23.78 -11.25
N GLY A 122 -19.17 -23.59 -9.94
CA GLY A 122 -18.05 -23.56 -9.01
C GLY A 122 -17.24 -22.26 -9.01
N ASN A 123 -17.57 -21.30 -9.88
CA ASN A 123 -16.91 -20.00 -9.91
C ASN A 123 -17.43 -19.08 -8.79
N ALA A 124 -16.67 -18.97 -7.71
CA ALA A 124 -16.99 -18.14 -6.56
C ALA A 124 -16.56 -16.67 -6.71
N THR A 125 -16.02 -16.22 -7.85
CA THR A 125 -15.52 -14.83 -8.01
C THR A 125 -16.59 -13.76 -7.81
N ARG A 126 -17.88 -14.13 -7.83
CA ARG A 126 -19.01 -13.24 -7.55
C ARG A 126 -19.76 -13.53 -6.26
N ASN A 127 -19.28 -14.44 -5.41
CA ASN A 127 -19.93 -14.77 -4.13
C ASN A 127 -19.69 -13.68 -3.07
N PHE A 128 -20.31 -12.52 -3.30
CA PHE A 128 -20.19 -11.31 -2.49
C PHE A 128 -21.28 -11.20 -1.43
N TRP A 129 -21.17 -10.13 -0.64
CA TRP A 129 -22.22 -9.55 0.18
C TRP A 129 -23.00 -10.57 1.01
N ARG A 130 -22.35 -11.15 2.01
CA ARG A 130 -22.99 -11.97 3.05
C ARG A 130 -22.16 -11.92 4.31
N SER A 131 -22.64 -12.41 5.45
CA SER A 131 -21.79 -12.50 6.64
C SER A 131 -22.19 -13.66 7.54
N ILE A 132 -21.21 -14.22 8.26
CA ILE A 132 -21.42 -15.29 9.22
C ILE A 132 -20.68 -14.92 10.51
N GLU A 133 -21.40 -14.82 11.63
CA GLU A 133 -20.85 -14.26 12.86
C GLU A 133 -21.28 -14.97 14.15
N ASN A 134 -20.35 -15.11 15.11
CA ASN A 134 -20.62 -15.39 16.52
C ASN A 134 -21.42 -16.68 16.79
N LEU A 135 -21.01 -17.79 16.17
CA LEU A 135 -21.64 -19.09 16.32
C LEU A 135 -20.64 -20.24 16.14
N THR A 136 -21.03 -21.42 16.60
CA THR A 136 -20.34 -22.68 16.36
C THR A 136 -21.00 -23.41 15.19
N ILE A 137 -20.18 -23.92 14.26
CA ILE A 137 -20.60 -24.78 13.16
C ILE A 137 -20.02 -26.18 13.41
N THR A 138 -20.89 -27.15 13.61
CA THR A 138 -20.52 -28.57 13.72
C THR A 138 -21.06 -29.28 12.46
N PRO A 139 -20.31 -29.25 11.34
CA PRO A 139 -20.79 -29.83 10.08
C PRO A 139 -20.90 -31.35 10.19
N SER A 140 -22.05 -31.91 9.81
CA SER A 140 -22.33 -33.34 9.86
C SER A 140 -21.43 -34.18 8.95
N SER A 141 -20.89 -33.57 7.88
CA SER A 141 -19.89 -34.15 6.98
C SER A 141 -18.46 -34.09 7.52
N GLY A 142 -18.21 -33.33 8.60
CA GLY A 142 -16.88 -32.97 9.07
C GLY A 142 -16.29 -31.72 8.38
N THR A 143 -16.94 -31.18 7.35
CA THR A 143 -16.45 -30.03 6.58
C THR A 143 -17.57 -29.01 6.36
N THR A 144 -17.28 -27.74 6.62
CA THR A 144 -18.13 -26.63 6.18
C THR A 144 -17.49 -25.95 4.99
N GLN A 145 -18.26 -25.69 3.95
CA GLN A 145 -17.77 -25.06 2.71
C GLN A 145 -18.27 -23.62 2.64
N ILE A 146 -17.35 -22.68 2.55
CA ILE A 146 -17.64 -21.25 2.46
C ILE A 146 -16.85 -20.66 1.29
N ALA A 147 -17.31 -20.96 0.07
CA ALA A 147 -16.72 -20.47 -1.18
C ALA A 147 -17.15 -19.02 -1.42
N VAL A 148 -16.33 -18.06 -1.00
CA VAL A 148 -16.66 -16.63 -1.05
C VAL A 148 -15.59 -15.80 -1.76
N SER A 149 -16.00 -14.60 -2.19
CA SER A 149 -15.08 -13.54 -2.63
C SER A 149 -15.13 -12.34 -1.66
N GLN A 150 -15.04 -11.09 -2.14
CA GLN A 150 -15.01 -9.90 -1.30
C GLN A 150 -16.33 -9.61 -0.56
N ALA A 151 -16.26 -8.80 0.51
CA ALA A 151 -17.39 -8.43 1.39
C ALA A 151 -18.22 -9.62 1.93
N ALA A 152 -17.51 -10.68 2.33
CA ALA A 152 -18.07 -11.86 2.96
C ALA A 152 -17.36 -12.19 4.29
N PRO A 153 -17.42 -11.33 5.32
CA PRO A 153 -16.64 -11.51 6.54
C PRO A 153 -17.11 -12.73 7.35
N LEU A 154 -16.13 -13.50 7.81
CA LEU A 154 -16.29 -14.58 8.77
C LEU A 154 -15.70 -14.13 10.11
N ARG A 155 -16.53 -14.00 11.14
CA ARG A 155 -16.13 -13.41 12.43
C ARG A 155 -16.60 -14.25 13.60
N ARG A 156 -15.77 -14.42 14.62
CA ARG A 156 -16.20 -15.08 15.87
C ARG A 156 -16.82 -16.46 15.62
N LEU A 157 -16.19 -17.27 14.79
CA LEU A 157 -16.69 -18.61 14.49
C LEU A 157 -15.93 -19.67 15.28
N HIS A 158 -16.61 -20.74 15.68
CA HIS A 158 -15.97 -22.00 16.03
C HIS A 158 -16.40 -23.07 15.04
N VAL A 159 -15.54 -23.44 14.11
CA VAL A 159 -15.79 -24.54 13.17
C VAL A 159 -15.22 -25.82 13.77
N GLN A 160 -16.11 -26.72 14.20
CA GLN A 160 -15.75 -28.04 14.74
C GLN A 160 -15.57 -29.04 13.59
N GLY A 161 -14.58 -28.79 12.74
CA GLY A 161 -14.31 -29.53 11.51
C GLY A 161 -13.33 -28.80 10.60
N GLU A 162 -13.34 -29.16 9.33
CA GLU A 162 -12.60 -28.45 8.27
C GLU A 162 -13.39 -27.27 7.72
N LEU A 163 -12.67 -26.29 7.19
CA LEU A 163 -13.22 -25.14 6.48
C LEU A 163 -12.65 -25.09 5.05
N HIS A 164 -13.48 -25.35 4.05
CA HIS A 164 -13.10 -25.22 2.64
C HIS A 164 -13.54 -23.85 2.13
N LEU A 165 -12.64 -23.12 1.49
CA LEU A 165 -12.89 -21.74 1.04
C LEU A 165 -13.14 -21.65 -0.47
N PHE A 166 -13.41 -22.77 -1.12
CA PHE A 166 -13.59 -22.90 -2.56
C PHE A 166 -14.76 -23.82 -2.86
N ASP A 167 -15.15 -23.90 -4.12
CA ASP A 167 -16.10 -24.90 -4.61
C ASP A 167 -15.52 -25.64 -5.82
N PHE A 168 -16.17 -26.72 -6.21
CA PHE A 168 -15.78 -27.53 -7.37
C PHE A 168 -16.54 -27.08 -8.62
N ASP A 169 -15.84 -27.03 -9.76
CA ASP A 169 -16.48 -26.99 -11.07
C ASP A 169 -17.08 -28.36 -11.45
N ASP A 170 -17.84 -28.42 -12.54
CA ASP A 170 -18.42 -29.66 -13.09
C ASP A 170 -17.39 -30.79 -13.37
N ASN A 171 -16.10 -30.45 -13.47
CA ASN A 171 -15.01 -31.40 -13.70
C ASN A 171 -14.23 -31.75 -12.42
N TRP A 172 -14.74 -31.38 -11.25
CA TRP A 172 -14.10 -31.56 -9.94
C TRP A 172 -12.76 -30.82 -9.79
N ASN A 173 -12.51 -29.77 -10.56
CA ASN A 173 -11.42 -28.84 -10.29
C ASN A 173 -11.88 -27.80 -9.26
N ALA A 174 -10.94 -27.26 -8.48
CA ALA A 174 -11.24 -26.10 -7.65
C ALA A 174 -11.57 -24.89 -8.54
N GLY A 175 -12.81 -24.41 -8.48
CA GLY A 175 -13.28 -23.25 -9.24
C GLY A 175 -12.65 -21.94 -8.75
N TRP A 176 -12.72 -20.87 -9.55
CA TRP A 176 -12.06 -19.61 -9.19
C TRP A 176 -12.70 -18.96 -7.95
N ALA A 177 -11.88 -18.38 -7.07
CA ALA A 177 -12.35 -17.67 -5.89
C ALA A 177 -11.39 -16.52 -5.53
N SER A 178 -11.94 -15.38 -5.07
CA SER A 178 -11.18 -14.15 -4.80
C SER A 178 -11.55 -13.55 -3.43
N GLY A 179 -11.61 -14.41 -2.42
CA GLY A 179 -11.81 -14.02 -1.02
C GLY A 179 -10.55 -13.37 -0.43
N GLY A 180 -10.49 -13.15 0.87
CA GLY A 180 -11.56 -13.28 1.85
C GLY A 180 -11.06 -12.85 3.22
N PHE A 181 -11.95 -12.84 4.19
CA PHE A 181 -11.68 -12.30 5.52
C PHE A 181 -12.15 -13.25 6.61
N LEU A 182 -11.22 -13.67 7.48
CA LEU A 182 -11.49 -14.48 8.68
C LEU A 182 -10.90 -13.79 9.92
N ALA A 183 -11.73 -13.49 10.92
CA ALA A 183 -11.25 -12.87 12.15
C ALA A 183 -11.84 -13.52 13.40
N ASP A 184 -11.05 -13.49 14.48
CA ASP A 184 -11.50 -13.86 15.82
C ASP A 184 -12.13 -15.27 15.89
N SER A 185 -11.64 -16.21 15.07
CA SER A 185 -12.28 -17.51 14.84
C SER A 185 -11.37 -18.69 15.13
N ILE A 186 -11.95 -19.81 15.55
CA ILE A 186 -11.31 -21.11 15.72
C ILE A 186 -11.82 -22.08 14.65
N VAL A 187 -10.91 -22.77 13.96
CA VAL A 187 -11.22 -23.92 13.08
C VAL A 187 -10.46 -25.14 13.60
N ASP A 188 -11.16 -26.14 14.13
CA ASP A 188 -10.50 -27.30 14.77
C ASP A 188 -9.64 -28.10 13.78
N GLY A 189 -10.08 -28.19 12.52
CA GLY A 189 -9.42 -28.92 11.44
C GLY A 189 -8.57 -28.05 10.52
N ALA A 190 -8.43 -28.51 9.27
CA ALA A 190 -7.73 -27.79 8.23
C ALA A 190 -8.60 -26.68 7.63
N ILE A 191 -7.97 -25.54 7.35
CA ILE A 191 -8.49 -24.56 6.40
C ILE A 191 -7.90 -24.89 5.03
N VAL A 192 -8.76 -25.06 4.04
CA VAL A 192 -8.41 -25.43 2.66
C VAL A 192 -8.79 -24.29 1.70
N PRO A 193 -7.85 -23.41 1.34
CA PRO A 193 -8.09 -22.35 0.36
C PRO A 193 -8.21 -22.85 -1.08
N ALA A 194 -7.46 -23.90 -1.43
CA ALA A 194 -7.33 -24.44 -2.77
C ALA A 194 -7.03 -23.36 -3.83
N SER A 195 -8.02 -22.96 -4.63
CA SER A 195 -7.92 -21.99 -5.72
C SER A 195 -8.06 -20.53 -5.29
N GLN A 196 -8.35 -20.25 -4.01
CA GLN A 196 -8.45 -18.88 -3.48
C GLN A 196 -7.21 -18.06 -3.82
N GLN A 197 -7.39 -16.98 -4.56
CA GLN A 197 -6.32 -16.12 -5.04
C GLN A 197 -5.51 -15.50 -3.89
N GLN A 198 -6.23 -14.96 -2.91
CA GLN A 198 -5.68 -14.32 -1.73
C GLN A 198 -6.58 -14.59 -0.52
N TRP A 199 -6.08 -14.30 0.68
CA TRP A 199 -6.88 -14.36 1.90
C TRP A 199 -6.25 -13.56 3.03
N PHE A 200 -7.08 -12.94 3.87
CA PHE A 200 -6.65 -12.30 5.11
C PHE A 200 -7.27 -12.99 6.32
N SER A 201 -6.41 -13.43 7.25
CA SER A 201 -6.86 -13.91 8.55
C SER A 201 -6.19 -13.18 9.70
N ARG A 202 -6.93 -12.85 10.75
CA ARG A 202 -6.35 -12.25 11.97
C ARG A 202 -6.95 -12.75 13.26
N ASN A 203 -6.17 -12.69 14.35
CA ASN A 203 -6.60 -13.09 15.70
C ASN A 203 -7.36 -14.42 15.70
N SER A 204 -6.92 -15.39 14.90
CA SER A 204 -7.65 -16.64 14.69
C SER A 204 -6.76 -17.83 15.04
N GLN A 205 -7.35 -19.01 15.10
CA GLN A 205 -6.66 -20.25 15.38
C GLN A 205 -7.19 -21.35 14.46
N TRP A 206 -6.30 -22.21 13.97
CA TRP A 206 -6.72 -23.39 13.22
C TRP A 206 -5.83 -24.60 13.48
N GLY A 207 -6.27 -25.79 13.08
CA GLY A 207 -5.46 -27.00 13.10
C GLY A 207 -4.29 -26.93 12.11
N ASN A 208 -4.59 -26.62 10.84
CA ASN A 208 -3.59 -26.44 9.78
C ASN A 208 -4.12 -25.53 8.64
N TRP A 209 -3.23 -24.94 7.86
CA TRP A 209 -3.53 -24.19 6.63
C TRP A 209 -2.85 -24.86 5.42
N THR A 210 -3.61 -25.28 4.41
CA THR A 210 -3.09 -26.26 3.43
C THR A 210 -2.26 -25.68 2.29
N ASN A 211 -2.56 -24.47 1.78
CA ASN A 211 -1.86 -23.89 0.63
C ASN A 211 -2.05 -22.36 0.51
N GLY A 212 -1.29 -21.72 -0.38
CA GLY A 212 -1.48 -20.32 -0.79
C GLY A 212 -1.28 -20.17 -2.29
N VAL A 213 -1.99 -19.22 -2.90
CA VAL A 213 -1.95 -18.98 -4.36
C VAL A 213 -1.14 -17.73 -4.68
N TRP A 214 -1.59 -16.52 -4.32
CA TRP A 214 -0.88 -15.27 -4.63
C TRP A 214 -0.51 -14.41 -3.42
N ASN A 215 -1.40 -14.28 -2.44
CA ASN A 215 -1.18 -13.41 -1.28
C ASN A 215 -2.01 -13.89 -0.07
N MET A 216 -1.43 -14.71 0.82
CA MET A 216 -2.11 -15.13 2.06
C MET A 216 -1.46 -14.45 3.26
N VAL A 217 -2.23 -13.65 3.99
CA VAL A 217 -1.73 -12.79 5.07
C VAL A 217 -2.37 -13.17 6.39
N PHE A 218 -1.54 -13.36 7.41
CA PHE A 218 -1.92 -13.82 8.73
C PHE A 218 -1.39 -12.87 9.80
N VAL A 219 -2.27 -12.30 10.64
CA VAL A 219 -1.87 -11.33 11.66
C VAL A 219 -2.41 -11.72 13.03
N GLY A 220 -1.52 -12.00 13.99
CA GLY A 220 -1.98 -12.41 15.32
C GLY A 220 -2.67 -13.77 15.34
N SER A 221 -2.47 -14.63 14.32
CA SER A 221 -3.09 -15.95 14.28
C SER A 221 -2.20 -17.01 14.93
N VAL A 222 -2.83 -17.96 15.61
CA VAL A 222 -2.18 -19.16 16.17
C VAL A 222 -2.15 -20.24 15.09
N ASN A 223 -1.02 -20.95 15.00
CA ASN A 223 -0.75 -21.96 13.96
C ASN A 223 -0.75 -21.40 12.52
N ALA A 224 -0.34 -20.14 12.33
CA ALA A 224 -0.08 -19.62 11.00
C ALA A 224 0.90 -20.52 10.22
N PRO A 225 0.71 -20.73 8.90
CA PRO A 225 1.57 -21.61 8.13
C PRO A 225 3.01 -21.09 8.11
N THR A 226 3.97 -22.02 8.03
CA THR A 226 5.40 -21.72 7.88
C THR A 226 5.79 -21.60 6.41
N GLY A 227 6.78 -20.76 6.12
CA GLY A 227 7.29 -20.51 4.77
C GLY A 227 7.46 -19.02 4.54
N ASP A 228 8.26 -18.66 3.54
CA ASP A 228 8.61 -17.27 3.26
C ASP A 228 8.11 -16.87 1.88
N PHE A 229 7.49 -15.70 1.78
CA PHE A 229 7.15 -15.08 0.52
C PHE A 229 8.42 -14.94 -0.36
N PRO A 230 8.35 -15.23 -1.68
CA PRO A 230 7.15 -15.31 -2.52
C PRO A 230 6.52 -16.70 -2.68
N ASP A 231 7.20 -17.76 -2.26
CA ASP A 231 6.74 -19.14 -2.46
C ASP A 231 7.12 -20.05 -1.26
N PRO A 232 6.15 -20.46 -0.42
CA PRO A 232 4.72 -20.14 -0.53
C PRO A 232 4.44 -18.65 -0.27
N PRO A 233 3.34 -18.08 -0.80
CA PRO A 233 3.04 -16.65 -0.74
C PRO A 233 2.45 -16.23 0.62
N TYR A 234 3.15 -16.53 1.70
CA TYR A 234 2.71 -16.31 3.08
C TYR A 234 3.33 -15.05 3.67
N THR A 235 2.48 -14.20 4.23
CA THR A 235 2.90 -13.05 5.05
C THR A 235 2.39 -13.28 6.47
N VAL A 236 3.30 -13.46 7.41
CA VAL A 236 2.95 -13.75 8.81
C VAL A 236 3.44 -12.62 9.71
N VAL A 237 2.51 -11.98 10.41
CA VAL A 237 2.79 -11.02 11.47
C VAL A 237 2.33 -11.64 12.79
N GLU A 238 3.27 -11.89 13.70
CA GLU A 238 3.01 -12.70 14.91
C GLU A 238 1.89 -12.15 15.79
N ARG A 239 1.80 -10.81 15.91
CA ARG A 239 0.86 -10.12 16.80
C ARG A 239 0.07 -9.07 16.06
N THR A 240 -1.21 -8.95 16.38
CA THR A 240 -2.03 -7.81 15.96
C THR A 240 -1.68 -6.62 16.87
N PRO A 241 -1.08 -5.53 16.35
CA PRO A 241 -0.49 -4.49 17.19
C PRO A 241 -1.53 -3.68 17.96
N ILE A 242 -2.63 -3.27 17.31
CA ILE A 242 -3.72 -2.52 17.94
C ILE A 242 -5.02 -2.82 17.20
N MET A 243 -6.05 -3.21 17.94
CA MET A 243 -7.32 -3.56 17.32
C MET A 243 -8.47 -3.51 18.31
N ARG A 244 -9.69 -3.43 17.80
CA ARG A 244 -10.92 -3.68 18.57
C ARG A 244 -11.84 -4.56 17.75
N GLU A 245 -12.36 -5.64 18.33
CA GLU A 245 -13.29 -6.51 17.59
C GLU A 245 -14.62 -5.78 17.31
N LYS A 246 -15.30 -6.22 16.24
CA LYS A 246 -16.55 -5.61 15.78
C LYS A 246 -17.63 -5.70 16.88
N PRO A 247 -18.44 -4.64 17.11
CA PRO A 247 -19.64 -4.74 17.93
C PRO A 247 -20.65 -5.75 17.36
N TYR A 248 -21.36 -6.47 18.23
CA TYR A 248 -22.33 -7.47 17.83
C TYR A 248 -23.58 -7.49 18.72
N LEU A 249 -24.72 -7.84 18.13
CA LEU A 249 -26.00 -8.03 18.82
C LEU A 249 -26.00 -9.38 19.53
N TYR A 250 -26.48 -9.43 20.77
CA TYR A 250 -26.67 -10.67 21.52
C TYR A 250 -27.88 -10.58 22.46
N VAL A 251 -28.24 -11.71 23.06
CA VAL A 251 -29.27 -11.82 24.09
C VAL A 251 -28.61 -12.17 25.42
N ASP A 252 -28.87 -11.39 26.46
CA ASP A 252 -28.34 -11.66 27.79
C ASP A 252 -29.09 -12.80 28.50
N ASN A 253 -28.59 -13.20 29.68
CA ASN A 253 -29.19 -14.27 30.48
C ASN A 253 -30.64 -13.97 30.95
N ALA A 254 -31.09 -12.72 30.90
CA ALA A 254 -32.46 -12.32 31.21
C ALA A 254 -33.37 -12.31 29.96
N GLY A 255 -32.84 -12.67 28.79
CA GLY A 255 -33.56 -12.67 27.52
C GLY A 255 -33.64 -11.30 26.85
N ALA A 256 -32.93 -10.28 27.35
CA ALA A 256 -32.95 -8.94 26.78
C ALA A 256 -31.89 -8.77 25.69
N TYR A 257 -32.25 -8.11 24.59
CA TYR A 257 -31.30 -7.76 23.54
C TYR A 257 -30.30 -6.70 24.02
N ARG A 258 -29.05 -6.88 23.62
CA ARG A 258 -27.92 -6.02 23.96
C ARG A 258 -26.97 -5.92 22.76
N VAL A 259 -26.20 -4.86 22.69
CA VAL A 259 -25.03 -4.78 21.79
C VAL A 259 -23.78 -4.87 22.62
N PHE A 260 -22.96 -5.89 22.38
CA PHE A 260 -21.65 -6.00 22.99
C PHE A 260 -20.64 -5.17 22.20
N VAL A 261 -19.84 -4.38 22.90
CA VAL A 261 -18.80 -3.51 22.34
C VAL A 261 -17.45 -3.99 22.90
N PRO A 262 -16.68 -4.78 22.12
CA PRO A 262 -15.38 -5.24 22.54
C PRO A 262 -14.42 -4.10 22.90
N ALA A 263 -13.52 -4.35 23.85
CA ALA A 263 -12.51 -3.40 24.28
C ALA A 263 -11.46 -3.17 23.18
N LEU A 264 -10.77 -2.02 23.25
CA LEU A 264 -9.53 -1.81 22.51
C LEU A 264 -8.44 -2.72 23.11
N THR A 265 -7.68 -3.38 22.24
CA THR A 265 -6.62 -4.31 22.62
C THR A 265 -5.36 -4.03 21.81
N THR A 266 -4.22 -4.49 22.33
CA THR A 266 -2.92 -4.31 21.70
C THR A 266 -2.09 -5.57 21.83
N ASN A 267 -1.25 -5.85 20.83
CA ASN A 267 -0.33 -6.98 20.80
C ASN A 267 -1.00 -8.36 21.05
N THR A 268 -2.18 -8.56 20.45
CA THR A 268 -2.96 -9.79 20.62
C THR A 268 -2.50 -10.90 19.71
N GLN A 269 -2.78 -12.14 20.12
CA GLN A 269 -2.64 -13.34 19.31
C GLN A 269 -3.76 -14.33 19.68
N GLY A 270 -4.33 -15.00 18.70
CA GLY A 270 -5.48 -15.89 18.86
C GLY A 270 -6.79 -15.13 19.11
N VAL A 271 -7.84 -15.89 19.41
CA VAL A 271 -9.20 -15.37 19.54
C VAL A 271 -9.42 -14.65 20.88
N SER A 272 -10.25 -13.62 20.87
CA SER A 272 -10.60 -12.76 22.00
C SER A 272 -11.45 -13.46 23.07
N TRP A 273 -12.00 -14.63 22.74
CA TRP A 273 -12.91 -15.41 23.59
C TRP A 273 -12.29 -16.73 24.09
N ALA A 274 -10.99 -16.94 23.88
CA ALA A 274 -10.28 -18.17 24.26
C ALA A 274 -10.23 -18.39 25.78
N SER A 275 -10.18 -17.31 26.56
CA SER A 275 -10.03 -17.34 28.03
C SER A 275 -11.30 -16.91 28.76
N GLY A 276 -12.47 -17.12 28.15
CA GLY A 276 -13.77 -16.69 28.66
C GLY A 276 -14.37 -15.57 27.81
N ALA A 277 -15.33 -14.82 28.40
CA ALA A 277 -16.01 -13.76 27.66
C ALA A 277 -15.04 -12.68 27.19
N THR A 278 -15.18 -12.25 25.93
CA THR A 278 -14.41 -11.14 25.36
C THR A 278 -14.52 -9.90 26.24
N PRO A 279 -13.42 -9.23 26.61
CA PRO A 279 -13.48 -7.99 27.37
C PRO A 279 -14.21 -6.88 26.59
N GLY A 280 -15.07 -6.12 27.25
CA GLY A 280 -15.85 -5.08 26.61
C GLY A 280 -17.00 -4.57 27.46
N GLN A 281 -17.91 -3.84 26.82
CA GLN A 281 -19.08 -3.24 27.46
C GLN A 281 -20.35 -3.74 26.79
N SER A 282 -21.41 -3.94 27.57
CA SER A 282 -22.71 -4.37 27.05
C SER A 282 -23.71 -3.23 27.13
N LEU A 283 -24.14 -2.74 25.97
CA LEU A 283 -25.11 -1.65 25.86
C LEU A 283 -26.52 -2.22 25.73
N PRO A 284 -27.51 -1.75 26.51
CA PRO A 284 -28.89 -2.19 26.36
C PRO A 284 -29.52 -1.70 25.06
N ILE A 285 -30.38 -2.52 24.45
CA ILE A 285 -30.99 -2.21 23.15
C ILE A 285 -31.86 -0.94 23.20
N ASP A 286 -32.37 -0.55 24.37
CA ASP A 286 -33.16 0.66 24.56
C ASP A 286 -32.33 1.95 24.39
N GLN A 287 -31.01 1.87 24.40
CA GLN A 287 -30.10 2.98 24.02
C GLN A 287 -29.91 3.12 22.51
N PHE A 288 -30.45 2.20 21.71
CA PHE A 288 -30.37 2.25 20.25
C PHE A 288 -31.68 2.74 19.64
N TYR A 289 -31.54 3.57 18.60
CA TYR A 289 -32.59 3.75 17.62
C TYR A 289 -32.51 2.60 16.61
N ILE A 290 -33.56 1.77 16.56
CA ILE A 290 -33.68 0.69 15.58
C ILE A 290 -34.20 1.30 14.28
N ALA A 291 -33.30 1.59 13.37
CA ALA A 291 -33.63 2.14 12.06
C ALA A 291 -34.15 1.01 11.17
N ARG A 292 -35.29 1.27 10.50
CA ARG A 292 -35.91 0.40 9.49
C ARG A 292 -36.14 1.18 8.21
N SER A 293 -35.83 0.59 7.07
CA SER A 293 -35.89 1.27 5.76
C SER A 293 -37.30 1.71 5.37
N ASP A 294 -38.33 1.07 5.93
CA ASP A 294 -39.74 1.39 5.68
C ASP A 294 -40.30 2.50 6.58
N GLN A 295 -39.54 2.96 7.58
CA GLN A 295 -40.01 3.93 8.58
C GLN A 295 -39.05 5.08 8.86
N SER A 296 -37.74 4.84 8.72
CA SER A 296 -36.70 5.76 9.15
C SER A 296 -36.25 6.66 8.00
N THR A 297 -36.00 7.93 8.31
CA THR A 297 -35.39 8.88 7.38
C THR A 297 -34.06 9.36 7.95
N ALA A 298 -33.23 9.99 7.12
CA ALA A 298 -32.00 10.62 7.59
C ALA A 298 -32.24 11.59 8.77
N ALA A 299 -33.32 12.38 8.69
CA ALA A 299 -33.72 13.31 9.75
C ALA A 299 -34.09 12.62 11.07
N THR A 300 -34.83 11.50 11.04
CA THR A 300 -35.21 10.78 12.27
C THR A 300 -34.00 10.10 12.91
N ILE A 301 -33.09 9.56 12.09
CA ILE A 301 -31.83 8.97 12.55
C ILE A 301 -30.95 10.05 13.19
N ASN A 302 -30.77 11.19 12.53
CA ASN A 302 -29.99 12.33 13.04
C ASN A 302 -30.59 12.89 14.35
N ALA A 303 -31.92 12.97 14.46
CA ALA A 303 -32.58 13.38 15.68
C ALA A 303 -32.31 12.42 16.85
N ALA A 304 -32.28 11.10 16.60
CA ALA A 304 -31.94 10.12 17.62
C ALA A 304 -30.46 10.21 18.05
N LEU A 305 -29.55 10.35 17.09
CA LEU A 305 -28.13 10.57 17.34
C LEU A 305 -27.89 11.83 18.19
N ALA A 306 -28.59 12.93 17.87
CA ALA A 306 -28.52 14.17 18.65
C ALA A 306 -29.04 14.03 20.09
N GLN A 307 -29.97 13.09 20.34
CA GLN A 307 -30.46 12.73 21.67
C GLN A 307 -29.51 11.77 22.42
N GLY A 308 -28.36 11.43 21.83
CA GLY A 308 -27.37 10.54 22.43
C GLY A 308 -27.67 9.05 22.25
N LYS A 309 -28.61 8.67 21.38
CA LYS A 309 -28.84 7.28 21.02
C LYS A 309 -27.72 6.75 20.12
N HIS A 310 -27.50 5.46 20.20
CA HIS A 310 -26.80 4.69 19.16
C HIS A 310 -27.78 4.35 18.03
N VAL A 311 -27.29 3.77 16.93
CA VAL A 311 -28.13 3.35 15.81
C VAL A 311 -27.88 1.89 15.47
N LEU A 312 -28.97 1.14 15.29
CA LEU A 312 -28.94 -0.21 14.73
C LEU A 312 -29.77 -0.19 13.45
N PHE A 313 -29.13 -0.41 12.31
CA PHE A 313 -29.79 -0.54 11.01
C PHE A 313 -30.20 -1.99 10.76
N THR A 314 -31.50 -2.20 10.57
CA THR A 314 -32.05 -3.51 10.18
C THR A 314 -31.93 -3.73 8.67
N PRO A 315 -32.08 -4.97 8.15
CA PRO A 315 -31.89 -5.27 6.73
C PRO A 315 -32.84 -4.46 5.84
N GLY A 316 -32.28 -3.73 4.88
CA GLY A 316 -33.03 -2.90 3.94
C GLY A 316 -32.15 -1.87 3.21
N ILE A 317 -32.74 -1.16 2.24
CA ILE A 317 -32.11 -0.06 1.51
C ILE A 317 -32.67 1.26 2.02
N TYR A 318 -31.80 2.13 2.53
CA TYR A 318 -32.12 3.41 3.14
C TYR A 318 -31.72 4.54 2.21
N HIS A 319 -32.72 5.21 1.65
CA HIS A 319 -32.53 6.41 0.85
C HIS A 319 -32.38 7.63 1.76
N LEU A 320 -31.28 8.36 1.59
CA LEU A 320 -30.88 9.46 2.47
C LEU A 320 -30.96 10.80 1.71
N SER A 321 -31.81 11.69 2.21
CA SER A 321 -31.93 13.07 1.73
C SER A 321 -30.81 13.99 2.24
N GLU A 322 -30.11 13.58 3.29
CA GLU A 322 -29.00 14.27 3.93
C GLU A 322 -28.07 13.25 4.60
N ALA A 323 -26.83 13.65 4.91
CA ALA A 323 -25.87 12.79 5.58
C ALA A 323 -26.34 12.41 7.00
N ILE A 324 -26.04 11.19 7.43
CA ILE A 324 -26.12 10.79 8.84
C ILE A 324 -24.95 11.43 9.60
N GLN A 325 -25.27 12.28 10.58
CA GLN A 325 -24.33 13.11 11.33
C GLN A 325 -24.03 12.50 12.70
N ILE A 326 -22.79 12.01 12.88
CA ILE A 326 -22.35 11.38 14.13
C ILE A 326 -21.43 12.34 14.87
N ASN A 327 -22.01 13.10 15.80
CA ASN A 327 -21.31 14.16 16.54
C ASN A 327 -20.92 13.77 17.97
N ASN A 328 -21.48 12.68 18.51
CA ASN A 328 -21.25 12.28 19.89
C ASN A 328 -20.14 11.23 19.98
N PRO A 329 -19.19 11.36 20.93
CA PRO A 329 -18.16 10.34 21.15
C PRO A 329 -18.80 9.01 21.58
N ASN A 330 -18.10 7.90 21.35
CA ASN A 330 -18.54 6.55 21.68
C ASN A 330 -19.80 6.04 20.97
N THR A 331 -20.35 6.79 20.01
CA THR A 331 -21.53 6.36 19.26
C THR A 331 -21.26 5.05 18.53
N VAL A 332 -22.14 4.06 18.72
CA VAL A 332 -22.17 2.82 17.94
C VAL A 332 -23.21 2.94 16.83
N VAL A 333 -22.80 2.63 15.60
CA VAL A 333 -23.69 2.43 14.45
C VAL A 333 -23.43 1.04 13.91
N LEU A 334 -24.42 0.16 14.06
CA LEU A 334 -24.32 -1.25 13.72
C LEU A 334 -25.36 -1.61 12.67
N GLY A 335 -24.94 -2.23 11.57
CA GLY A 335 -25.84 -2.87 10.62
C GLY A 335 -25.97 -4.37 10.88
N ILE A 336 -27.19 -4.89 10.74
CA ILE A 336 -27.48 -6.33 10.70
C ILE A 336 -28.18 -6.68 9.39
N GLY A 337 -27.75 -7.76 8.72
CA GLY A 337 -28.28 -8.16 7.40
C GLY A 337 -28.01 -7.16 6.29
N MET A 338 -26.79 -6.61 6.27
CA MET A 338 -26.25 -5.79 5.18
C MET A 338 -27.14 -4.60 4.77
N PRO A 339 -27.53 -3.73 5.73
CA PRO A 339 -28.25 -2.52 5.40
C PRO A 339 -27.44 -1.68 4.41
N THR A 340 -28.12 -1.16 3.41
CA THR A 340 -27.51 -0.39 2.32
C THR A 340 -27.96 1.06 2.44
N LEU A 341 -27.03 2.01 2.52
CA LEU A 341 -27.30 3.44 2.59
C LEU A 341 -27.05 4.08 1.21
N VAL A 342 -28.01 4.86 0.72
CA VAL A 342 -27.94 5.52 -0.59
C VAL A 342 -28.12 7.04 -0.42
N PRO A 343 -27.09 7.87 -0.60
CA PRO A 343 -27.22 9.32 -0.55
C PRO A 343 -27.77 9.86 -1.88
N ASP A 344 -29.05 10.23 -1.91
CA ASP A 344 -29.72 10.56 -3.18
C ASP A 344 -29.32 11.93 -3.75
N GLN A 345 -28.87 12.86 -2.88
CA GLN A 345 -28.72 14.28 -3.21
C GLN A 345 -27.25 14.72 -3.41
N GLY A 346 -26.33 13.80 -3.67
CA GLY A 346 -24.91 14.13 -3.82
C GLY A 346 -24.23 14.57 -2.51
N THR A 347 -24.81 14.17 -1.37
CA THR A 347 -24.23 14.37 -0.03
C THR A 347 -23.45 13.14 0.39
N ALA A 348 -22.66 13.23 1.45
CA ALA A 348 -22.14 12.01 2.08
C ALA A 348 -23.29 11.17 2.63
N ALA A 349 -23.14 9.85 2.67
CA ALA A 349 -24.07 8.99 3.41
C ALA A 349 -23.86 9.14 4.91
N ILE A 350 -22.60 9.18 5.37
CA ILE A 350 -22.25 9.33 6.78
C ILE A 350 -21.11 10.35 6.94
N GLN A 351 -21.26 11.23 7.93
CA GLN A 351 -20.21 12.12 8.41
C GLN A 351 -20.00 11.92 9.91
N VAL A 352 -18.78 11.56 10.29
CA VAL A 352 -18.36 11.47 11.68
C VAL A 352 -17.59 12.73 12.03
N ALA A 353 -18.00 13.43 13.09
CA ALA A 353 -17.21 14.53 13.64
C ALA A 353 -15.86 14.02 14.16
N ASP A 354 -14.90 14.93 14.38
CA ASP A 354 -13.64 14.54 15.01
C ASP A 354 -13.83 14.32 16.52
N VAL A 355 -14.34 13.14 16.89
CA VAL A 355 -14.66 12.72 18.26
C VAL A 355 -14.15 11.31 18.56
N ASP A 356 -13.91 11.02 19.83
CA ASP A 356 -13.37 9.73 20.27
C ASP A 356 -14.37 8.58 20.05
N GLY A 357 -13.85 7.40 19.75
CA GLY A 357 -14.53 6.16 20.04
C GLY A 357 -15.78 5.86 19.22
N VAL A 358 -16.05 6.53 18.10
CA VAL A 358 -17.16 6.10 17.22
C VAL A 358 -16.86 4.70 16.66
N LYS A 359 -17.88 3.84 16.60
CA LYS A 359 -17.78 2.51 15.99
C LYS A 359 -18.82 2.38 14.88
N LEU A 360 -18.38 2.21 13.63
CA LEU A 360 -19.25 1.91 12.50
C LEU A 360 -19.01 0.46 12.08
N ALA A 361 -20.07 -0.33 11.91
CA ALA A 361 -19.94 -1.76 11.66
C ALA A 361 -21.03 -2.31 10.75
N GLY A 362 -20.66 -3.10 9.74
CA GLY A 362 -21.58 -3.89 8.92
C GLY A 362 -22.48 -3.04 8.02
N LEU A 363 -21.91 -2.07 7.32
CA LEU A 363 -22.64 -1.11 6.50
C LEU A 363 -22.22 -1.23 5.04
N THR A 364 -23.21 -1.30 4.15
CA THR A 364 -23.03 -1.08 2.72
C THR A 364 -23.44 0.33 2.37
N ILE A 365 -22.65 1.03 1.58
CA ILE A 365 -22.95 2.37 1.07
C ILE A 365 -22.92 2.32 -0.45
N ASP A 366 -24.08 2.46 -1.07
CA ASP A 366 -24.18 2.56 -2.53
C ASP A 366 -24.12 4.03 -2.92
N ALA A 367 -23.28 4.38 -3.88
CA ALA A 367 -23.25 5.73 -4.43
C ALA A 367 -24.59 6.06 -5.09
N GLY A 368 -25.18 7.20 -4.73
CA GLY A 368 -26.41 7.68 -5.35
C GLY A 368 -26.19 8.20 -6.77
N PRO A 369 -27.28 8.46 -7.52
CA PRO A 369 -27.21 8.90 -8.92
C PRO A 369 -26.59 10.29 -9.10
N VAL A 370 -26.64 11.13 -8.05
CA VAL A 370 -25.98 12.43 -8.01
C VAL A 370 -24.59 12.26 -7.41
N ASN A 371 -23.56 12.79 -8.09
CA ASN A 371 -22.17 12.67 -7.65
C ASN A 371 -21.98 13.20 -6.22
N SER A 372 -21.50 12.34 -5.33
CA SER A 372 -21.13 12.72 -3.96
C SER A 372 -19.63 12.98 -3.86
N PRO A 373 -19.16 14.11 -3.32
CA PRO A 373 -17.72 14.35 -3.14
C PRO A 373 -17.04 13.28 -2.26
N VAL A 374 -17.77 12.77 -1.27
CA VAL A 374 -17.34 11.66 -0.40
C VAL A 374 -18.57 10.89 0.07
N LEU A 375 -18.50 9.56 0.19
CA LEU A 375 -19.63 8.76 0.71
C LEU A 375 -19.55 8.55 2.22
N LEU A 376 -18.37 8.22 2.76
CA LEU A 376 -18.11 8.14 4.21
C LEU A 376 -16.95 9.06 4.58
N LYS A 377 -17.22 10.05 5.43
CA LYS A 377 -16.18 10.96 5.96
C LYS A 377 -15.99 10.74 7.46
N VAL A 378 -14.75 10.48 7.87
CA VAL A 378 -14.38 10.23 9.27
C VAL A 378 -13.46 11.32 9.80
N GLY A 379 -14.00 12.20 10.63
CA GLY A 379 -13.28 13.32 11.22
C GLY A 379 -13.13 14.52 10.27
N THR A 380 -12.51 15.56 10.81
CA THR A 380 -12.30 16.84 10.13
C THR A 380 -10.90 16.89 9.49
N ALA A 381 -10.83 17.27 8.21
CA ALA A 381 -9.57 17.39 7.49
C ALA A 381 -8.60 18.37 8.20
N GLY A 382 -7.32 17.99 8.25
CA GLY A 382 -6.29 18.78 8.94
C GLY A 382 -6.30 18.68 10.47
N SER A 383 -7.10 17.80 11.07
CA SER A 383 -7.08 17.59 12.53
C SER A 383 -5.71 17.05 13.00
N ALA A 384 -5.14 17.72 14.00
CA ALA A 384 -3.93 17.27 14.70
C ALA A 384 -4.25 16.52 16.01
N VAL A 385 -5.54 16.30 16.33
CA VAL A 385 -5.94 15.67 17.60
C VAL A 385 -5.67 14.17 17.54
N SER A 386 -4.88 13.66 18.49
CA SER A 386 -4.72 12.21 18.66
C SER A 386 -5.92 11.60 19.38
N ARG A 387 -6.34 10.43 18.91
CA ARG A 387 -7.44 9.61 19.42
C ARG A 387 -6.95 8.24 19.90
N ALA A 388 -5.65 8.04 20.07
CA ALA A 388 -5.02 6.75 20.35
C ALA A 388 -5.63 5.97 21.53
N ALA A 389 -6.09 6.66 22.59
CA ALA A 389 -6.69 6.01 23.76
C ALA A 389 -8.08 5.41 23.49
N ASN A 390 -8.82 5.96 22.52
CA ASN A 390 -10.15 5.50 22.15
C ASN A 390 -10.43 5.91 20.69
N PRO A 391 -9.80 5.23 19.72
CA PRO A 391 -9.86 5.64 18.33
C PRO A 391 -11.26 5.44 17.75
N VAL A 392 -11.56 6.05 16.62
CA VAL A 392 -12.67 5.62 15.78
C VAL A 392 -12.35 4.22 15.24
N SER A 393 -13.33 3.33 15.14
CA SER A 393 -13.15 2.03 14.48
C SER A 393 -14.23 1.71 13.46
N LEU A 394 -13.81 1.21 12.30
CA LEU A 394 -14.64 0.90 11.15
C LEU A 394 -14.54 -0.59 10.83
N HIS A 395 -15.66 -1.27 10.70
CA HIS A 395 -15.73 -2.73 10.52
C HIS A 395 -16.66 -3.10 9.39
N ASP A 396 -16.24 -4.00 8.50
CA ASP A 396 -17.08 -4.52 7.42
C ASP A 396 -17.75 -3.40 6.61
N ILE A 397 -16.96 -2.42 6.20
CA ILE A 397 -17.44 -1.28 5.41
C ILE A 397 -17.38 -1.63 3.94
N THR A 398 -18.53 -1.69 3.29
CA THR A 398 -18.63 -1.90 1.85
C THR A 398 -19.07 -0.60 1.17
N VAL A 399 -18.37 -0.19 0.12
CA VAL A 399 -18.77 0.90 -0.77
C VAL A 399 -18.94 0.34 -2.17
N ARG A 400 -20.04 0.70 -2.82
CA ARG A 400 -20.31 0.32 -4.21
C ARG A 400 -20.65 1.53 -5.05
N THR A 401 -19.92 1.72 -6.14
CA THR A 401 -20.16 2.78 -7.13
C THR A 401 -20.61 2.16 -8.46
N GLY A 402 -21.92 2.09 -8.72
CA GLY A 402 -22.47 1.36 -9.88
C GLY A 402 -22.92 -0.06 -9.54
N GLY A 403 -23.29 -0.85 -10.54
CA GLY A 403 -23.61 -2.28 -10.40
C GLY A 403 -25.09 -2.52 -10.06
N ALA A 404 -25.52 -2.18 -8.85
CA ALA A 404 -26.93 -2.32 -8.45
C ALA A 404 -27.78 -1.16 -8.96
N ILE A 405 -27.24 0.06 -8.88
CA ILE A 405 -27.84 1.31 -9.34
C ILE A 405 -26.78 2.13 -10.07
N ALA A 406 -27.20 3.10 -10.89
CA ALA A 406 -26.27 4.10 -11.38
C ALA A 406 -25.81 4.98 -10.21
N GLY A 407 -24.50 5.07 -9.99
CA GLY A 407 -23.94 5.79 -8.86
C GLY A 407 -22.58 6.39 -9.18
N ARG A 408 -22.29 7.58 -8.63
CA ARG A 408 -21.00 8.27 -8.82
C ARG A 408 -20.54 8.95 -7.54
N ASN A 409 -19.24 9.01 -7.34
CA ASN A 409 -18.63 9.77 -6.25
C ASN A 409 -17.22 10.21 -6.62
N ASP A 410 -16.65 11.19 -5.91
CA ASP A 410 -15.22 11.45 -6.03
C ASP A 410 -14.43 10.48 -5.13
N VAL A 411 -14.76 10.42 -3.84
CA VAL A 411 -14.09 9.54 -2.85
C VAL A 411 -15.08 8.58 -2.19
N GLY A 412 -14.74 7.28 -2.11
CA GLY A 412 -15.54 6.32 -1.36
C GLY A 412 -15.49 6.61 0.14
N VAL A 413 -14.30 6.48 0.73
CA VAL A 413 -14.04 6.71 2.16
C VAL A 413 -12.92 7.71 2.34
N GLU A 414 -13.15 8.74 3.15
CA GLU A 414 -12.16 9.74 3.55
C GLU A 414 -11.92 9.65 5.07
N ILE A 415 -10.72 9.23 5.48
CA ILE A 415 -10.33 9.11 6.89
C ILE A 415 -9.40 10.27 7.27
N ASN A 416 -9.95 11.25 8.00
CA ASN A 416 -9.20 12.40 8.52
C ASN A 416 -8.78 12.24 9.97
N SER A 417 -9.56 11.52 10.78
CA SER A 417 -9.27 11.37 12.21
C SER A 417 -8.02 10.50 12.43
N ASN A 418 -7.07 11.01 13.21
CA ASN A 418 -5.86 10.28 13.57
C ASN A 418 -6.21 9.01 14.37
N ASP A 419 -5.31 8.02 14.33
CA ASP A 419 -5.39 6.77 15.10
C ASP A 419 -6.58 5.86 14.73
N THR A 420 -7.37 6.20 13.69
CA THR A 420 -8.51 5.39 13.24
C THR A 420 -8.08 3.95 12.95
N ILE A 421 -8.88 2.99 13.43
CA ILE A 421 -8.69 1.57 13.15
C ILE A 421 -9.74 1.14 12.13
N GLY A 422 -9.28 0.64 10.99
CA GLY A 422 -10.15 0.00 10.01
C GLY A 422 -9.92 -1.49 9.97
N ASP A 423 -10.99 -2.26 9.89
CA ASP A 423 -10.94 -3.71 9.87
C ASP A 423 -11.99 -4.29 8.93
N HIS A 424 -11.52 -4.75 7.77
CA HIS A 424 -12.29 -5.22 6.62
C HIS A 424 -13.05 -4.10 5.88
N PHE A 425 -12.59 -3.84 4.65
CA PHE A 425 -13.21 -2.92 3.70
C PHE A 425 -13.33 -3.59 2.35
N TRP A 426 -14.43 -3.32 1.66
CA TRP A 426 -14.46 -3.49 0.21
C TRP A 426 -14.97 -2.22 -0.46
N LEU A 427 -14.11 -1.57 -1.21
CA LEU A 427 -14.37 -0.31 -1.89
C LEU A 427 -14.36 -0.60 -3.39
N TRP A 428 -15.54 -0.73 -3.97
CA TRP A 428 -15.70 -1.30 -5.31
C TRP A 428 -16.38 -0.29 -6.23
N ARG A 429 -15.63 0.23 -7.21
CA ARG A 429 -16.25 0.80 -8.41
C ARG A 429 -16.67 -0.37 -9.30
N ALA A 430 -17.95 -0.42 -9.66
CA ALA A 430 -18.49 -1.57 -10.38
C ALA A 430 -17.80 -1.80 -11.74
N ASP A 431 -17.29 -3.02 -11.96
CA ASP A 431 -16.77 -3.49 -13.24
C ASP A 431 -17.85 -4.17 -14.11
N HIS A 432 -18.96 -4.57 -13.50
CA HIS A 432 -20.13 -5.17 -14.14
C HIS A 432 -21.46 -4.73 -13.49
N GLY A 433 -22.58 -5.09 -14.12
CA GLY A 433 -23.92 -4.70 -13.67
C GLY A 433 -24.40 -3.35 -14.21
N ALA A 434 -25.48 -2.84 -13.64
CA ALA A 434 -26.12 -1.60 -14.10
C ALA A 434 -25.21 -0.38 -13.92
N GLY A 435 -24.98 0.37 -15.01
CA GLY A 435 -24.21 1.61 -14.98
C GLY A 435 -22.70 1.43 -14.80
N ALA A 436 -22.16 0.20 -14.86
CA ALA A 436 -20.73 -0.06 -14.84
C ALA A 436 -20.09 0.26 -16.21
N ALA A 437 -19.48 1.44 -16.33
CA ALA A 437 -18.68 1.85 -17.48
C ALA A 437 -17.87 3.12 -17.15
N TRP A 438 -16.80 3.35 -17.90
CA TRP A 438 -15.81 4.40 -17.65
C TRP A 438 -16.38 5.78 -17.29
N THR A 439 -17.47 6.17 -17.94
CA THR A 439 -18.09 7.50 -17.81
C THR A 439 -19.40 7.50 -17.01
N THR A 440 -19.93 6.33 -16.61
CA THR A 440 -21.26 6.21 -16.00
C THR A 440 -21.22 6.03 -14.49
N ASN A 441 -20.25 5.28 -13.96
CA ASN A 441 -20.03 5.09 -12.52
C ASN A 441 -18.66 5.65 -12.08
N VAL A 442 -18.40 6.90 -12.46
CA VAL A 442 -17.12 7.57 -12.14
C VAL A 442 -16.91 7.59 -10.63
N SER A 443 -15.72 7.13 -10.23
CA SER A 443 -15.21 7.07 -8.86
C SER A 443 -13.74 7.42 -8.89
N LYS A 444 -13.29 8.58 -8.39
CA LYS A 444 -11.86 8.95 -8.49
C LYS A 444 -11.00 8.04 -7.63
N ASN A 445 -11.31 7.95 -6.34
CA ASN A 445 -10.56 7.16 -5.37
C ASN A 445 -11.51 6.35 -4.48
N GLY A 446 -11.13 5.12 -4.15
CA GLY A 446 -11.85 4.33 -3.17
C GLY A 446 -11.59 4.84 -1.77
N LEU A 447 -10.31 5.06 -1.44
CA LEU A 447 -9.85 5.43 -0.10
C LEU A 447 -8.88 6.61 -0.13
N VAL A 448 -9.12 7.59 0.73
CA VAL A 448 -8.17 8.66 1.05
C VAL A 448 -7.94 8.70 2.56
N VAL A 449 -6.70 8.52 3.00
CA VAL A 449 -6.30 8.55 4.41
C VAL A 449 -5.44 9.78 4.69
N ASN A 450 -6.01 10.76 5.39
CA ASN A 450 -5.33 11.99 5.80
C ASN A 450 -4.84 11.92 7.26
N GLY A 451 -5.50 11.14 8.11
CA GLY A 451 -5.12 10.98 9.51
C GLY A 451 -3.77 10.26 9.69
N ASN A 452 -2.99 10.70 10.66
CA ASN A 452 -1.77 10.02 11.12
C ASN A 452 -2.11 8.80 11.99
N ASN A 453 -1.18 7.85 12.08
CA ASN A 453 -1.28 6.63 12.90
C ASN A 453 -2.49 5.75 12.59
N VAL A 454 -3.11 5.90 11.42
CA VAL A 454 -4.22 5.06 10.98
C VAL A 454 -3.71 3.63 10.75
N THR A 455 -4.45 2.65 11.27
CA THR A 455 -4.15 1.23 11.07
C THR A 455 -5.32 0.54 10.38
N LEU A 456 -5.07 -0.06 9.22
CA LEU A 456 -6.08 -0.79 8.46
C LEU A 456 -5.71 -2.28 8.34
N TYR A 457 -6.73 -3.14 8.47
CA TYR A 457 -6.65 -4.58 8.28
C TYR A 457 -7.62 -5.00 7.18
N GLY A 458 -7.19 -5.83 6.23
CA GLY A 458 -8.08 -6.41 5.21
C GLY A 458 -8.71 -5.36 4.28
N LEU A 459 -7.88 -4.64 3.51
CA LEU A 459 -8.37 -3.62 2.55
C LEU A 459 -8.50 -4.19 1.14
N PHE A 460 -9.72 -4.24 0.61
CA PHE A 460 -10.03 -4.57 -0.78
C PHE A 460 -10.51 -3.30 -1.49
N ASN A 461 -9.86 -2.87 -2.57
CA ASN A 461 -10.12 -1.56 -3.19
C ASN A 461 -9.90 -1.58 -4.70
N GLU A 462 -10.97 -1.40 -5.49
CA GLU A 462 -11.01 -1.87 -6.88
C GLU A 462 -11.66 -0.90 -7.88
N HIS A 463 -11.06 -0.87 -9.07
CA HIS A 463 -11.53 -0.29 -10.32
C HIS A 463 -11.80 1.22 -10.38
N HIS A 464 -11.36 2.01 -9.40
CA HIS A 464 -11.48 3.47 -9.39
C HIS A 464 -10.72 4.11 -10.57
N ASN A 465 -11.19 5.27 -11.04
CA ASN A 465 -10.67 5.93 -12.24
C ASN A 465 -9.25 6.52 -12.04
N GLU A 466 -8.89 6.91 -10.83
CA GLU A 466 -7.56 7.43 -10.48
C GLU A 466 -6.86 6.46 -9.50
N TYR A 467 -6.14 6.97 -8.49
CA TYR A 467 -5.52 6.14 -7.47
C TYR A 467 -6.59 5.39 -6.68
N GLN A 468 -6.46 4.07 -6.52
CA GLN A 468 -7.44 3.29 -5.73
C GLN A 468 -7.37 3.75 -4.26
N THR A 469 -6.16 3.81 -3.72
CA THR A 469 -5.84 4.27 -2.37
C THR A 469 -4.82 5.41 -2.37
N ILE A 470 -5.10 6.49 -1.64
CA ILE A 470 -4.17 7.57 -1.34
C ILE A 470 -3.92 7.65 0.17
N TRP A 471 -2.67 7.63 0.58
CA TRP A 471 -2.24 7.75 1.97
C TRP A 471 -1.38 8.99 2.18
N ASN A 472 -1.95 9.98 2.87
CA ASN A 472 -1.34 11.28 3.15
C ASN A 472 -0.83 11.40 4.60
N GLY A 473 -1.33 10.57 5.53
CA GLY A 473 -0.95 10.60 6.95
C GLY A 473 0.34 9.83 7.26
N ASN A 474 1.12 10.30 8.23
CA ASN A 474 2.32 9.61 8.73
C ASN A 474 1.99 8.45 9.66
N ASN A 475 2.94 7.52 9.79
CA ASN A 475 2.86 6.31 10.62
C ASN A 475 1.67 5.41 10.27
N GLY A 476 1.25 5.44 9.00
CA GLY A 476 0.22 4.57 8.50
C GLY A 476 0.65 3.10 8.54
N ARG A 477 -0.28 2.22 8.89
CA ARG A 477 -0.07 0.77 8.88
C ARG A 477 -1.17 0.07 8.11
N LEU A 478 -0.80 -0.77 7.16
CA LEU A 478 -1.75 -1.58 6.40
C LEU A 478 -1.38 -3.05 6.44
N TYR A 479 -2.30 -3.89 6.90
CA TYR A 479 -2.16 -5.33 6.88
C TYR A 479 -3.14 -5.91 5.88
N PHE A 480 -2.60 -6.52 4.83
CA PHE A 480 -3.31 -7.02 3.65
C PHE A 480 -3.94 -5.94 2.78
N TYR A 481 -3.62 -6.00 1.50
CA TYR A 481 -4.25 -5.22 0.43
C TYR A 481 -4.55 -6.12 -0.76
N GLN A 482 -5.75 -5.99 -1.30
CA GLN A 482 -6.10 -6.52 -2.61
C GLN A 482 -6.71 -5.40 -3.44
N SER A 483 -6.34 -5.36 -4.71
CA SER A 483 -6.86 -4.38 -5.65
C SER A 483 -6.81 -4.89 -7.07
N GLU A 484 -7.81 -4.49 -7.86
CA GLU A 484 -7.79 -4.58 -9.30
C GLU A 484 -7.89 -3.20 -9.93
N ILE A 485 -7.04 -2.95 -10.91
CA ILE A 485 -7.06 -1.71 -11.72
C ILE A 485 -8.31 -1.70 -12.62
N PRO A 486 -8.91 -0.54 -12.94
CA PRO A 486 -10.08 -0.46 -13.83
C PRO A 486 -9.86 -1.18 -15.15
N TYR A 487 -10.80 -2.04 -15.52
CA TYR A 487 -10.75 -2.80 -16.77
C TYR A 487 -11.04 -1.95 -18.00
N ASP A 488 -11.85 -0.93 -17.79
CA ASP A 488 -12.58 -0.18 -18.81
C ASP A 488 -11.92 1.14 -19.19
N VAL A 489 -10.60 1.25 -18.99
CA VAL A 489 -9.81 2.39 -19.43
C VAL A 489 -9.85 2.48 -20.96
N PRO A 490 -10.33 3.58 -21.56
CA PRO A 490 -10.62 3.63 -22.99
C PRO A 490 -9.39 3.80 -23.87
N ASN A 491 -8.33 4.44 -23.35
CA ASN A 491 -7.05 4.66 -24.04
C ASN A 491 -6.01 5.23 -23.06
N GLN A 492 -4.72 5.15 -23.44
CA GLN A 492 -3.62 5.63 -22.60
C GLN A 492 -3.66 7.15 -22.37
N GLN A 493 -3.94 7.95 -23.41
CA GLN A 493 -3.89 9.41 -23.33
C GLN A 493 -4.90 9.97 -22.31
N GLY A 494 -6.05 9.32 -22.16
CA GLY A 494 -7.08 9.67 -21.18
C GLY A 494 -6.83 9.15 -19.77
N TRP A 495 -5.77 8.36 -19.54
CA TRP A 495 -5.45 7.75 -18.26
C TRP A 495 -3.96 7.85 -17.95
N MET A 496 -3.56 9.06 -17.59
CA MET A 496 -2.20 9.44 -17.24
C MET A 496 -2.21 10.21 -15.92
N SER A 497 -1.27 9.92 -15.02
CA SER A 497 -1.03 10.64 -13.77
C SER A 497 0.10 11.66 -13.93
N HIS A 498 0.51 12.31 -12.83
CA HIS A 498 1.61 13.28 -12.78
C HIS A 498 1.50 14.38 -13.87
N GLY A 499 0.30 14.95 -14.02
CA GLY A 499 0.04 16.00 -15.02
C GLY A 499 0.11 15.52 -16.48
N GLY A 500 -0.08 14.22 -16.72
CA GLY A 500 -0.07 13.65 -18.06
C GLY A 500 1.27 13.02 -18.48
N THR A 501 2.21 12.85 -17.55
CA THR A 501 3.58 12.41 -17.85
C THR A 501 3.86 10.95 -17.51
N VAL A 502 3.01 10.32 -16.69
CA VAL A 502 3.16 8.94 -16.24
C VAL A 502 1.93 8.12 -16.62
N ASN A 503 2.16 6.90 -17.14
CA ASN A 503 1.09 6.00 -17.57
C ASN A 503 0.27 5.50 -16.37
N GLY A 504 -1.03 5.76 -16.37
CA GLY A 504 -1.97 5.27 -15.35
C GLY A 504 -1.78 5.88 -13.96
N TYR A 505 -2.62 5.44 -13.03
CA TYR A 505 -2.59 5.84 -11.62
C TYR A 505 -2.30 4.60 -10.77
N ALA A 506 -1.29 4.68 -9.90
CA ALA A 506 -0.95 3.57 -9.01
C ALA A 506 -2.15 3.11 -8.18
N SER A 507 -2.23 1.82 -7.89
CA SER A 507 -3.28 1.31 -6.99
C SER A 507 -3.08 1.85 -5.57
N TYR A 508 -1.84 1.84 -5.09
CA TYR A 508 -1.50 2.26 -3.74
C TYR A 508 -0.49 3.42 -3.76
N LYS A 509 -0.97 4.64 -3.49
CA LYS A 509 -0.14 5.85 -3.44
C LYS A 509 0.07 6.31 -1.99
N VAL A 510 1.32 6.29 -1.53
CA VAL A 510 1.74 7.03 -0.34
C VAL A 510 2.29 8.38 -0.80
N ALA A 511 1.76 9.47 -0.25
CA ALA A 511 2.13 10.82 -0.65
C ALA A 511 3.60 11.13 -0.35
N ASP A 512 4.23 11.94 -1.20
CA ASP A 512 5.67 12.23 -1.15
C ASP A 512 6.11 12.94 0.15
N THR A 513 5.15 13.55 0.86
CA THR A 513 5.33 14.20 2.15
C THR A 513 5.33 13.24 3.34
N VAL A 514 4.94 11.98 3.15
CA VAL A 514 4.93 10.98 4.21
C VAL A 514 6.36 10.49 4.46
N THR A 515 6.76 10.46 5.72
CA THR A 515 8.10 10.05 6.14
C THR A 515 8.13 8.66 6.74
N ASN A 516 6.99 8.18 7.26
CA ASN A 516 6.85 6.89 7.90
C ASN A 516 5.54 6.22 7.45
N HIS A 517 5.65 5.01 6.92
CA HIS A 517 4.53 4.18 6.47
C HIS A 517 4.98 2.73 6.34
N GLU A 518 4.14 1.78 6.76
CA GLU A 518 4.49 0.36 6.72
C GLU A 518 3.29 -0.47 6.26
N ALA A 519 3.48 -1.36 5.28
CA ALA A 519 2.40 -2.20 4.77
C ALA A 519 2.86 -3.65 4.50
N TRP A 520 1.96 -4.61 4.68
CA TRP A 520 2.23 -6.05 4.58
C TRP A 520 1.24 -6.76 3.65
N GLY A 521 1.74 -7.50 2.67
CA GLY A 521 0.96 -8.38 1.80
C GLY A 521 0.04 -7.62 0.84
N LEU A 522 0.61 -7.02 -0.21
CA LEU A 522 -0.12 -6.23 -1.20
C LEU A 522 -0.27 -6.99 -2.52
N GLY A 523 -1.50 -7.27 -2.94
CA GLY A 523 -1.83 -7.84 -4.26
C GLY A 523 -2.51 -6.81 -5.16
N ILE A 524 -1.93 -6.55 -6.34
CA ILE A 524 -2.49 -5.61 -7.32
C ILE A 524 -2.59 -6.28 -8.69
N TYR A 525 -3.81 -6.37 -9.24
CA TYR A 525 -4.08 -7.12 -10.46
C TYR A 525 -4.56 -6.20 -11.58
N SER A 526 -4.34 -6.60 -12.83
CA SER A 526 -4.84 -5.91 -14.01
C SER A 526 -5.53 -6.84 -14.99
N TYR A 527 -6.74 -6.49 -15.40
CA TYR A 527 -7.47 -7.07 -16.53
C TYR A 527 -7.95 -5.95 -17.45
N PHE A 528 -7.04 -5.28 -18.15
CA PHE A 528 -7.41 -4.21 -19.08
C PHE A 528 -8.18 -4.76 -20.28
N ARG A 529 -9.51 -4.80 -20.16
CA ARG A 529 -10.43 -5.39 -21.13
C ARG A 529 -10.58 -4.56 -22.40
N ASP A 530 -10.55 -3.23 -22.27
CA ASP A 530 -11.05 -2.35 -23.34
C ASP A 530 -9.96 -1.74 -24.23
N ALA A 531 -8.71 -1.64 -23.73
CA ALA A 531 -7.59 -1.07 -24.49
C ALA A 531 -6.22 -1.58 -24.01
N PRO A 532 -5.17 -1.55 -24.87
CA PRO A 532 -3.80 -1.93 -24.52
C PRO A 532 -3.12 -0.81 -23.72
N VAL A 533 -3.64 -0.52 -22.52
CA VAL A 533 -3.10 0.52 -21.63
C VAL A 533 -2.06 -0.05 -20.67
N LYS A 534 -1.15 0.81 -20.27
CA LYS A 534 -0.06 0.50 -19.36
C LYS A 534 -0.28 1.25 -18.05
N LEU A 535 0.01 0.56 -16.95
CA LEU A 535 0.19 1.17 -15.64
C LEU A 535 1.68 1.19 -15.33
N ASN A 536 2.27 2.38 -15.15
CA ASN A 536 3.71 2.50 -14.91
C ASN A 536 4.15 1.78 -13.63
N SER A 537 3.39 1.94 -12.54
CA SER A 537 3.70 1.28 -11.28
C SER A 537 2.42 0.94 -10.51
N ALA A 538 2.35 -0.25 -9.93
CA ALA A 538 1.22 -0.64 -9.08
C ALA A 538 1.21 0.10 -7.74
N ILE A 539 2.38 0.43 -7.20
CA ILE A 539 2.57 1.07 -5.90
C ILE A 539 3.49 2.28 -6.08
N GLU A 540 3.10 3.44 -5.57
CA GLU A 540 3.93 4.64 -5.55
C GLU A 540 4.18 5.09 -4.11
N VAL A 541 5.43 5.13 -3.69
CA VAL A 541 5.80 5.53 -2.31
C VAL A 541 7.06 6.40 -2.27
N PRO A 542 7.24 7.25 -1.23
CA PRO A 542 8.48 7.98 -1.03
C PRO A 542 9.65 7.01 -0.81
N ASN A 543 10.83 7.34 -1.30
CA ASN A 543 12.05 6.60 -0.97
C ASN A 543 12.72 7.19 0.27
N LEU A 544 12.14 6.90 1.43
CA LEU A 544 12.65 7.31 2.74
C LEU A 544 12.76 6.09 3.68
N PRO A 545 13.73 6.06 4.62
CA PRO A 545 13.91 4.94 5.56
C PRO A 545 12.70 4.53 6.39
N GLY A 546 11.77 5.45 6.64
CA GLY A 546 10.52 5.14 7.33
C GLY A 546 9.45 4.51 6.44
N ILE A 547 9.68 4.38 5.13
CA ILE A 547 8.74 3.80 4.17
C ILE A 547 9.12 2.35 3.89
N LYS A 548 8.21 1.45 4.23
CA LYS A 548 8.45 0.01 4.17
C LYS A 548 7.25 -0.72 3.58
N ILE A 549 7.50 -1.59 2.63
CA ILE A 549 6.49 -2.48 2.05
C ILE A 549 7.04 -3.90 2.11
N HIS A 550 6.32 -4.76 2.79
CA HIS A 550 6.61 -6.17 2.96
C HIS A 550 5.67 -6.95 2.05
N HIS A 551 6.24 -7.76 1.16
CA HIS A 551 5.55 -8.67 0.26
C HIS A 551 4.51 -7.99 -0.64
N ALA A 552 4.90 -7.70 -1.88
CA ALA A 552 4.00 -7.20 -2.91
C ALA A 552 3.97 -8.15 -4.11
N THR A 553 2.81 -8.31 -4.74
CA THR A 553 2.61 -9.10 -5.96
C THR A 553 1.79 -8.30 -6.97
N THR A 554 2.24 -8.26 -8.22
CA THR A 554 1.45 -7.76 -9.35
C THR A 554 1.07 -8.90 -10.27
N ILE A 555 -0.13 -8.84 -10.87
CA ILE A 555 -0.66 -9.92 -11.71
C ILE A 555 -1.37 -9.36 -12.93
N TRP A 556 -1.10 -9.93 -14.10
CA TRP A 556 -1.82 -9.67 -15.33
C TRP A 556 -2.80 -10.82 -15.61
N LEU A 557 -4.09 -10.52 -15.77
CA LEU A 557 -5.19 -11.49 -15.78
C LEU A 557 -5.85 -11.62 -17.16
N SER A 558 -5.11 -11.98 -18.21
CA SER A 558 -5.68 -12.14 -19.57
C SER A 558 -6.23 -10.86 -20.21
N GLY A 559 -5.68 -9.68 -19.88
CA GLY A 559 -6.09 -8.41 -20.47
C GLY A 559 -5.83 -8.29 -21.98
N THR A 560 -6.10 -7.11 -22.54
CA THR A 560 -5.81 -6.79 -23.94
C THR A 560 -4.31 -6.91 -24.21
N ILE A 561 -3.92 -7.59 -25.29
CA ILE A 561 -2.51 -7.73 -25.68
C ILE A 561 -1.86 -6.35 -25.81
N GLY A 562 -0.69 -6.18 -25.16
CA GLY A 562 0.03 -4.91 -25.11
C GLY A 562 -0.28 -4.04 -23.89
N SER A 563 -1.28 -4.43 -23.09
CA SER A 563 -1.47 -3.90 -21.75
C SER A 563 -0.47 -4.49 -20.76
N GLU A 564 -0.12 -3.73 -19.71
CA GLU A 564 0.83 -4.19 -18.70
C GLU A 564 0.71 -3.41 -17.39
N ILE A 565 1.25 -3.99 -16.32
CA ILE A 565 1.80 -3.23 -15.19
C ILE A 565 3.32 -3.28 -15.35
N THR A 566 3.97 -2.13 -15.50
CA THR A 566 5.41 -2.04 -15.83
C THR A 566 6.31 -2.33 -14.62
N HIS A 567 5.90 -1.86 -13.43
CA HIS A 567 6.64 -2.05 -12.17
C HIS A 567 5.72 -2.41 -11.00
N ILE A 568 6.27 -3.10 -10.00
CA ILE A 568 5.56 -3.41 -8.75
C ILE A 568 5.48 -2.16 -7.88
N ILE A 569 6.62 -1.52 -7.63
CA ILE A 569 6.71 -0.35 -6.75
C ILE A 569 7.69 0.66 -7.31
N ASN A 570 7.27 1.92 -7.45
CA ASN A 570 8.04 2.97 -8.12
C ASN A 570 8.61 2.43 -9.45
N ASN A 571 9.94 2.29 -9.55
CA ASN A 571 10.64 1.75 -10.72
C ASN A 571 11.24 0.34 -10.48
N LEU A 572 10.77 -0.37 -9.45
CA LEU A 572 11.26 -1.68 -9.02
C LEU A 572 10.26 -2.80 -9.34
N GLY A 573 10.79 -3.99 -9.61
CA GLY A 573 10.02 -5.14 -10.04
C GLY A 573 9.83 -5.18 -11.56
N GLY A 574 9.72 -6.39 -12.11
CA GLY A 574 9.49 -6.60 -13.53
C GLY A 574 8.06 -6.29 -13.95
N ALA A 575 7.84 -6.25 -15.26
CA ALA A 575 6.51 -6.06 -15.84
C ALA A 575 5.70 -7.36 -15.84
N VAL A 576 4.37 -7.23 -15.73
CA VAL A 576 3.42 -8.31 -16.02
C VAL A 576 2.62 -7.95 -17.28
N THR A 577 2.61 -8.86 -18.26
CA THR A 577 2.16 -8.59 -19.64
C THR A 577 1.39 -9.75 -20.29
N ALA A 578 1.45 -10.98 -19.74
CA ALA A 578 0.88 -12.18 -20.36
C ALA A 578 0.70 -13.32 -19.35
N ASN A 579 -0.18 -14.29 -19.60
CA ASN A 579 -0.32 -15.47 -18.71
C ASN A 579 0.79 -16.52 -18.88
N SER A 580 1.65 -16.39 -19.89
CA SER A 580 2.74 -17.34 -20.16
C SER A 580 3.95 -16.63 -20.77
N PRO A 581 5.18 -16.89 -20.27
CA PRO A 581 5.50 -17.77 -19.13
C PRO A 581 5.00 -17.20 -17.79
N ALA A 582 5.07 -17.96 -16.69
CA ALA A 582 4.48 -17.56 -15.40
C ALA A 582 5.04 -16.23 -14.86
N GLU A 583 6.31 -15.94 -15.15
CA GLU A 583 6.97 -14.69 -14.78
C GLU A 583 6.40 -13.49 -15.56
N ALA A 584 5.82 -13.70 -16.74
CA ALA A 584 5.09 -12.63 -17.45
C ALA A 584 3.70 -12.38 -16.85
N MET A 585 3.16 -13.34 -16.07
CA MET A 585 1.84 -13.24 -15.46
C MET A 585 1.93 -12.58 -14.09
N ARG A 586 2.93 -12.98 -13.30
CA ARG A 586 3.07 -12.57 -11.91
C ARG A 586 4.49 -12.12 -11.62
N GLN A 587 4.60 -10.98 -10.97
CA GLN A 587 5.86 -10.45 -10.44
C GLN A 587 5.70 -10.22 -8.94
N THR A 588 6.79 -10.41 -8.19
CA THR A 588 6.79 -10.29 -6.73
C THR A 588 7.96 -9.45 -6.23
N LEU A 589 7.77 -8.78 -5.11
CA LEU A 589 8.80 -8.06 -4.38
C LEU A 589 8.68 -8.41 -2.89
N THR A 590 9.72 -9.02 -2.33
CA THR A 590 9.71 -9.42 -0.92
C THR A 590 9.81 -8.21 0.00
N GLU A 591 10.75 -7.31 -0.24
CA GLU A 591 10.98 -6.17 0.66
C GLU A 591 11.25 -4.90 -0.13
N PHE A 592 10.61 -3.82 0.31
CA PHE A 592 11.01 -2.46 -0.01
C PHE A 592 11.24 -1.73 1.31
N VAL A 593 12.44 -1.20 1.48
CA VAL A 593 12.75 -0.21 2.52
C VAL A 593 13.35 0.98 1.81
N GLY A 594 12.73 2.14 1.95
CA GLY A 594 13.32 3.35 1.39
C GLY A 594 14.71 3.55 1.99
N ASN A 595 15.68 3.98 1.21
CA ASN A 595 17.06 4.14 1.65
C ASN A 595 17.45 5.61 1.81
N GLY A 596 16.55 6.56 1.52
CA GLY A 596 16.82 8.00 1.63
C GLY A 596 17.86 8.53 0.64
N THR A 597 18.54 7.64 -0.09
CA THR A 597 19.31 7.99 -1.27
C THR A 597 18.29 8.20 -2.38
N GLY A 598 17.98 9.47 -2.71
CA GLY A 598 16.89 9.87 -3.62
C GLY A 598 16.73 8.99 -4.87
N GLY A 599 15.96 7.91 -4.73
CA GLY A 599 15.90 6.82 -5.71
C GLY A 599 14.54 6.13 -5.72
N GLY A 600 13.46 6.87 -5.53
CA GLY A 600 12.09 6.37 -5.73
C GLY A 600 11.11 7.41 -6.26
N GLY A 601 11.46 8.70 -6.19
CA GLY A 601 11.04 9.68 -7.19
C GLY A 601 12.24 10.01 -8.06
N THR A 602 12.49 9.25 -9.13
CA THR A 602 13.38 9.78 -10.17
C THR A 602 12.60 10.89 -10.86
N ALA A 603 13.01 12.14 -10.65
CA ALA A 603 12.73 13.22 -11.59
C ALA A 603 12.91 12.65 -13.01
N THR A 604 11.89 12.76 -13.84
CA THR A 604 11.99 12.40 -15.26
C THR A 604 12.92 13.40 -15.94
N ALA A 605 13.77 12.92 -16.86
CA ALA A 605 14.56 13.83 -17.69
C ALA A 605 13.60 14.67 -18.53
N PHE A 606 13.89 15.96 -18.69
CA PHE A 606 13.12 16.79 -19.61
C PHE A 606 13.27 16.25 -21.04
N ASP A 607 12.19 16.32 -21.81
CA ASP A 607 12.22 16.05 -23.24
C ASP A 607 13.20 17.02 -23.93
N ARG A 608 14.14 16.45 -24.70
CA ARG A 608 15.23 17.18 -25.37
C ARG A 608 14.88 17.55 -26.80
N THR A 609 13.67 17.23 -27.26
CA THR A 609 13.20 17.56 -28.59
C THR A 609 13.34 19.06 -28.86
N GLY A 610 14.14 19.41 -29.87
CA GLY A 610 14.40 20.79 -30.27
C GLY A 610 15.50 21.52 -29.48
N TRP A 611 16.13 20.86 -28.49
CA TRP A 611 17.28 21.44 -27.79
C TRP A 611 18.49 21.59 -28.72
N THR A 612 19.36 22.53 -28.41
CA THR A 612 20.63 22.71 -29.13
C THR A 612 21.80 22.68 -28.18
N ALA A 613 22.96 22.25 -28.68
CA ALA A 613 24.20 22.21 -27.90
C ALA A 613 25.38 22.77 -28.70
N VAL A 614 26.26 23.48 -28.01
CA VAL A 614 27.52 24.00 -28.56
C VAL A 614 28.66 23.70 -27.59
N SER A 615 29.87 23.53 -28.13
CA SER A 615 31.07 23.25 -27.34
C SER A 615 32.24 24.11 -27.79
N SER A 616 33.19 24.31 -26.89
CA SER A 616 34.47 24.95 -27.17
C SER A 616 35.59 24.15 -26.49
N PRO A 617 36.58 23.62 -27.24
CA PRO A 617 36.67 23.63 -28.71
C PRO A 617 35.60 22.73 -29.36
N SER A 618 35.33 22.97 -30.64
CA SER A 618 34.49 22.09 -31.48
C SER A 618 35.36 21.04 -32.21
N SER A 619 34.75 19.90 -32.53
CA SER A 619 35.38 18.82 -33.30
C SER A 619 34.43 18.31 -34.40
N GLY A 620 34.86 17.28 -35.15
CA GLY A 620 34.03 16.62 -36.16
C GLY A 620 32.86 15.80 -35.59
N GLU A 621 32.89 15.49 -34.30
CA GLU A 621 31.80 14.87 -33.56
C GLU A 621 31.00 15.96 -32.84
N ALA A 622 29.89 16.38 -33.44
CA ALA A 622 29.14 17.57 -33.04
C ALA A 622 28.45 17.42 -31.67
N ALA A 623 28.30 18.54 -30.94
CA ALA A 623 27.64 18.57 -29.63
C ALA A 623 26.15 18.17 -29.67
N ALA A 624 25.51 18.24 -30.85
CA ALA A 624 24.14 17.78 -31.03
C ALA A 624 23.96 16.27 -30.75
N ASN A 625 25.03 15.48 -30.90
CA ASN A 625 25.01 14.04 -30.59
C ASN A 625 24.74 13.77 -29.10
N LEU A 626 24.88 14.76 -28.20
CA LEU A 626 24.55 14.62 -26.78
C LEU A 626 23.04 14.58 -26.50
N LEU A 627 22.23 14.92 -27.50
CA LEU A 627 20.81 15.24 -27.37
C LEU A 627 19.92 14.27 -28.18
N ASP A 628 20.50 13.24 -28.82
CA ASP A 628 19.81 12.40 -29.79
C ASP A 628 19.25 11.09 -29.22
N GLY A 629 19.59 10.73 -27.97
CA GLY A 629 19.06 9.54 -27.30
C GLY A 629 19.74 8.25 -27.72
N SER A 630 20.93 8.33 -28.32
CA SER A 630 21.66 7.22 -28.88
C SER A 630 23.04 7.09 -28.25
N MET A 631 23.23 6.05 -27.45
CA MET A 631 24.56 5.65 -26.97
C MET A 631 25.51 5.17 -28.09
N ALA A 632 25.07 5.14 -29.35
CA ALA A 632 25.93 4.84 -30.50
C ALA A 632 26.67 6.08 -31.03
N THR A 633 26.09 7.28 -30.87
CA THR A 633 26.70 8.56 -31.25
C THR A 633 27.48 9.13 -30.06
N ARG A 634 28.35 10.11 -30.34
CA ARG A 634 29.24 10.72 -29.35
C ARG A 634 29.56 12.15 -29.76
N TRP A 635 29.70 13.04 -28.80
CA TRP A 635 30.37 14.34 -28.91
C TRP A 635 31.75 14.27 -28.25
N THR A 636 32.74 14.96 -28.82
CA THR A 636 34.04 15.16 -28.16
C THR A 636 34.62 16.55 -28.43
N THR A 637 35.50 17.00 -27.53
CA THR A 637 36.39 18.15 -27.71
C THR A 637 37.46 17.92 -28.78
N GLY A 638 37.78 16.67 -29.14
CA GLY A 638 38.76 16.33 -30.18
C GLY A 638 40.21 16.69 -29.83
N THR A 639 40.47 17.07 -28.58
CA THR A 639 41.78 17.45 -28.07
C THR A 639 41.90 17.05 -26.60
N ALA A 640 43.12 17.03 -26.08
CA ALA A 640 43.37 16.73 -24.67
C ALA A 640 42.61 17.70 -23.74
N MET A 641 42.11 17.18 -22.61
CA MET A 641 41.43 17.97 -21.60
C MET A 641 42.31 19.11 -21.08
N GLN A 642 41.79 20.33 -21.17
CA GLN A 642 42.40 21.54 -20.61
C GLN A 642 41.35 22.32 -19.83
N PRO A 643 41.72 22.94 -18.69
CA PRO A 643 40.79 23.79 -17.94
C PRO A 643 40.21 24.89 -18.83
N GLY A 644 38.89 25.09 -18.73
CA GLY A 644 38.17 26.12 -19.49
C GLY A 644 37.50 25.61 -20.77
N GLN A 645 37.61 24.32 -21.10
CA GLN A 645 36.77 23.70 -22.14
C GLN A 645 35.30 23.72 -21.70
N THR A 646 34.38 24.01 -22.62
CA THR A 646 32.97 24.20 -22.28
C THR A 646 32.03 23.40 -23.15
N LEU A 647 30.93 22.97 -22.55
CA LEU A 647 29.73 22.44 -23.21
C LEU A 647 28.52 23.27 -22.75
N THR A 648 27.74 23.83 -23.68
CA THR A 648 26.53 24.61 -23.37
C THR A 648 25.32 24.02 -24.10
N VAL A 649 24.23 23.78 -23.37
CA VAL A 649 22.94 23.31 -23.88
C VAL A 649 21.89 24.42 -23.73
N ASP A 650 21.12 24.66 -24.78
CA ASP A 650 19.92 25.51 -24.79
C ASP A 650 18.67 24.63 -24.89
N MET A 651 17.89 24.60 -23.81
CA MET A 651 16.66 23.82 -23.68
C MET A 651 15.45 24.45 -24.40
N GLN A 652 15.64 25.59 -25.09
CA GLN A 652 14.63 26.39 -25.81
C GLN A 652 13.54 27.05 -24.94
N ALA A 653 13.28 26.54 -23.74
CA ALA A 653 12.37 27.12 -22.76
C ALA A 653 13.00 27.16 -21.36
N VAL A 654 12.45 28.00 -20.48
CA VAL A 654 12.85 28.05 -19.07
C VAL A 654 12.18 26.91 -18.32
N HIS A 655 12.98 26.08 -17.66
CA HIS A 655 12.54 24.95 -16.84
C HIS A 655 13.03 25.08 -15.39
N PRO A 656 12.30 24.55 -14.39
CA PRO A 656 12.85 24.34 -13.06
C PRO A 656 13.76 23.10 -13.07
N ILE A 657 15.07 23.30 -12.92
CA ILE A 657 16.07 22.23 -13.03
C ILE A 657 16.85 22.06 -11.73
N SER A 658 17.20 20.83 -11.38
CA SER A 658 17.94 20.51 -10.14
C SER A 658 19.03 19.45 -10.31
N LYS A 659 19.12 18.82 -11.49
CA LYS A 659 20.12 17.79 -11.77
C LYS A 659 20.47 17.76 -13.25
N VAL A 660 21.75 17.53 -13.54
CA VAL A 660 22.30 17.28 -14.88
C VAL A 660 23.08 15.96 -14.82
N VAL A 661 22.88 15.08 -15.80
CA VAL A 661 23.64 13.84 -15.96
C VAL A 661 24.33 13.88 -17.31
N LEU A 662 25.64 13.68 -17.34
CA LEU A 662 26.46 13.57 -18.53
C LEU A 662 27.03 12.15 -18.61
N ASP A 663 26.75 11.42 -19.68
CA ASP A 663 27.14 10.01 -19.82
C ASP A 663 28.11 9.83 -20.99
N ALA A 664 29.32 9.37 -20.69
CA ALA A 664 30.39 9.02 -21.63
C ALA A 664 30.63 7.50 -21.75
N THR A 665 29.67 6.67 -21.32
CA THR A 665 29.80 5.21 -21.31
C THR A 665 30.14 4.67 -22.71
N GLY A 666 31.19 3.85 -22.81
CA GLY A 666 31.78 3.46 -24.10
C GLY A 666 32.89 4.40 -24.59
N SER A 667 33.26 5.41 -23.80
CA SER A 667 34.50 6.19 -23.86
C SER A 667 34.94 6.45 -22.40
N ASN A 668 35.14 5.36 -21.66
CA ASN A 668 35.13 5.33 -20.20
C ASN A 668 36.18 6.21 -19.51
N ASP A 669 37.23 6.61 -20.24
CA ASP A 669 38.29 7.49 -19.74
C ASP A 669 38.12 8.96 -20.13
N ASP A 670 37.11 9.30 -20.94
CA ASP A 670 36.93 10.63 -21.53
C ASP A 670 36.00 11.56 -20.71
N TYR A 671 35.68 11.23 -19.46
CA TYR A 671 34.86 12.07 -18.58
C TYR A 671 35.59 13.32 -18.07
N ALA A 672 34.85 14.39 -17.74
CA ALA A 672 35.44 15.61 -17.18
C ALA A 672 36.20 15.34 -15.86
N ARG A 673 37.50 15.67 -15.79
CA ARG A 673 38.32 15.47 -14.57
C ARG A 673 38.02 16.44 -13.44
N GLY A 674 37.57 17.64 -13.81
CA GLY A 674 37.00 18.64 -12.90
C GLY A 674 35.86 19.33 -13.63
N TYR A 675 34.87 19.84 -12.89
CA TYR A 675 33.77 20.56 -13.48
C TYR A 675 33.29 21.74 -12.64
N GLU A 676 32.75 22.74 -13.33
CA GLU A 676 31.86 23.76 -12.79
C GLU A 676 30.59 23.79 -13.66
N LEU A 677 29.42 23.78 -13.02
CA LEU A 677 28.12 23.84 -13.67
C LEU A 677 27.49 25.22 -13.45
N TYR A 678 27.08 25.87 -14.53
CA TYR A 678 26.38 27.14 -14.54
C TYR A 678 25.02 26.99 -15.21
N VAL A 679 24.07 27.83 -14.81
CA VAL A 679 22.73 27.86 -15.40
C VAL A 679 22.32 29.30 -15.69
N SER A 680 21.53 29.53 -16.73
CA SER A 680 21.08 30.87 -17.13
C SER A 680 19.69 30.82 -17.76
N THR A 681 18.91 31.89 -17.61
CA THR A 681 17.61 32.04 -18.30
C THR A 681 17.75 32.71 -19.68
N ASP A 682 18.84 33.45 -19.92
CA ASP A 682 19.04 34.27 -21.12
C ASP A 682 20.27 33.90 -21.95
N GLY A 683 21.15 33.03 -21.44
CA GLY A 683 22.34 32.55 -22.14
C GLY A 683 23.51 33.54 -22.10
N VAL A 684 23.32 34.72 -21.47
CA VAL A 684 24.31 35.80 -21.37
C VAL A 684 24.76 36.00 -19.92
N ASN A 685 23.82 35.98 -18.97
CA ASN A 685 24.06 36.17 -17.55
C ASN A 685 24.07 34.81 -16.83
N TRP A 686 25.25 34.38 -16.36
CA TRP A 686 25.45 33.02 -15.82
C TRP A 686 25.64 32.96 -14.30
N GLY A 687 25.89 34.09 -13.64
CA GLY A 687 26.13 34.14 -12.20
C GLY A 687 27.33 33.28 -11.76
N THR A 688 27.26 32.76 -10.53
CA THR A 688 28.24 31.80 -10.00
C THR A 688 27.86 30.37 -10.37
N ALA A 689 28.82 29.45 -10.33
CA ALA A 689 28.54 28.03 -10.51
C ALA A 689 27.50 27.55 -9.47
N VAL A 690 26.51 26.78 -9.93
CA VAL A 690 25.50 26.16 -9.07
C VAL A 690 25.99 24.84 -8.46
N ALA A 691 27.01 24.24 -9.07
CA ALA A 691 27.74 23.09 -8.53
C ALA A 691 29.16 23.07 -9.11
N SER A 692 30.10 22.49 -8.38
CA SER A 692 31.46 22.18 -8.86
C SER A 692 31.96 20.88 -8.23
N GLY A 693 32.94 20.24 -8.86
CA GLY A 693 33.47 18.98 -8.35
C GLY A 693 34.48 18.33 -9.28
N THR A 694 34.80 17.08 -8.99
CA THR A 694 35.67 16.22 -9.81
C THR A 694 34.84 15.10 -10.41
N GLY A 695 35.00 14.82 -11.70
CA GLY A 695 34.41 13.62 -12.29
C GLY A 695 35.27 12.39 -11.97
N THR A 696 34.61 11.25 -11.76
CA THR A 696 35.25 10.01 -11.29
C THR A 696 34.94 8.80 -12.19
N GLY A 697 34.19 9.00 -13.28
CA GLY A 697 33.78 7.94 -14.19
C GLY A 697 32.96 8.47 -15.38
N PRO A 698 32.65 7.60 -16.36
CA PRO A 698 31.94 7.97 -17.58
C PRO A 698 30.57 8.59 -17.35
N GLU A 699 29.84 8.14 -16.32
CA GLU A 699 28.58 8.78 -15.93
C GLU A 699 28.85 9.81 -14.82
N LEU A 700 28.59 11.07 -15.14
CA LEU A 700 28.75 12.21 -14.23
C LEU A 700 27.37 12.77 -13.89
N THR A 701 26.93 12.55 -12.66
CA THR A 701 25.72 13.16 -12.10
C THR A 701 26.06 14.40 -11.29
N ILE A 702 25.43 15.53 -11.63
CA ILE A 702 25.61 16.83 -10.97
C ILE A 702 24.25 17.30 -10.43
N ALA A 703 24.06 17.23 -9.11
CA ALA A 703 22.87 17.73 -8.43
C ALA A 703 23.13 19.11 -7.80
N PHE A 704 22.12 19.96 -7.79
CA PHE A 704 22.17 21.31 -7.22
C PHE A 704 20.78 21.77 -6.76
N ALA A 705 20.72 22.83 -5.95
CA ALA A 705 19.45 23.42 -5.53
C ALA A 705 18.65 23.90 -6.75
N GLU A 706 17.34 23.63 -6.80
CA GLU A 706 16.51 23.93 -7.97
C GLU A 706 16.65 25.38 -8.44
N ARG A 707 16.81 25.57 -9.75
CA ARG A 707 16.89 26.87 -10.42
C ARG A 707 16.01 26.89 -11.65
N SER A 708 15.34 28.02 -11.90
CA SER A 708 14.75 28.28 -13.21
C SER A 708 15.86 28.62 -14.21
N ALA A 709 15.98 27.83 -15.27
CA ALA A 709 17.01 28.01 -16.30
C ALA A 709 16.52 27.55 -17.68
N ARG A 710 17.02 28.20 -18.73
CA ARG A 710 16.90 27.76 -20.13
C ARG A 710 18.20 27.15 -20.65
N TYR A 711 19.32 27.63 -20.14
CA TYR A 711 20.64 27.23 -20.56
C TYR A 711 21.40 26.56 -19.42
N VAL A 712 22.16 25.53 -19.77
CA VAL A 712 23.09 24.83 -18.88
C VAL A 712 24.48 24.88 -19.51
N ARG A 713 25.50 25.29 -18.74
CA ARG A 713 26.90 25.30 -19.18
C ARG A 713 27.76 24.52 -18.21
N LEU A 714 28.42 23.49 -18.74
CA LEU A 714 29.43 22.73 -18.03
C LEU A 714 30.81 23.18 -18.47
N VAL A 715 31.64 23.59 -17.53
CA VAL A 715 33.04 23.96 -17.74
C VAL A 715 33.90 22.83 -17.17
N GLN A 716 34.70 22.19 -18.01
CA GLN A 716 35.70 21.24 -17.56
C GLN A 716 36.88 22.03 -16.96
N THR A 717 37.33 21.65 -15.77
CA THR A 717 38.37 22.39 -15.00
C THR A 717 39.65 21.60 -14.74
N GLY A 718 39.72 20.34 -15.16
CA GLY A 718 40.89 19.47 -14.94
C GLY A 718 41.82 19.36 -16.16
N THR A 719 42.93 18.66 -16.00
CA THR A 719 43.88 18.38 -17.10
C THR A 719 44.05 16.87 -17.27
N ALA A 720 43.98 16.37 -18.51
CA ALA A 720 44.28 14.97 -18.83
C ALA A 720 44.73 14.83 -20.29
N SER A 721 45.49 13.79 -20.60
CA SER A 721 45.85 13.42 -21.97
C SER A 721 44.66 12.87 -22.78
N ASN A 722 43.61 12.39 -22.09
CA ASN A 722 42.36 11.93 -22.70
C ASN A 722 41.56 13.12 -23.24
N TRP A 723 40.69 12.85 -24.21
CA TRP A 723 39.73 13.83 -24.70
C TRP A 723 38.56 13.95 -23.74
N TRP A 724 37.89 15.10 -23.71
CA TRP A 724 36.58 15.18 -23.07
C TRP A 724 35.50 14.81 -24.06
N SER A 725 34.70 13.79 -23.75
CA SER A 725 33.60 13.32 -24.58
C SER A 725 32.39 12.94 -23.73
N ALA A 726 31.24 12.86 -24.39
CA ALA A 726 30.01 12.30 -23.84
C ALA A 726 29.11 11.84 -24.99
N ARG A 727 28.23 10.90 -24.69
CA ARG A 727 27.23 10.36 -25.60
C ARG A 727 25.87 10.96 -25.32
N GLU A 728 25.51 11.14 -24.05
CA GLU A 728 24.22 11.70 -23.68
C GLU A 728 24.35 12.77 -22.58
N LEU A 729 23.53 13.81 -22.66
CA LEU A 729 23.30 14.75 -21.56
C LEU A 729 21.79 14.83 -21.27
N ASN A 730 21.43 14.61 -20.01
CA ASN A 730 20.06 14.72 -19.51
C ASN A 730 19.95 15.78 -18.41
N VAL A 731 18.89 16.59 -18.44
CA VAL A 731 18.57 17.57 -17.38
C VAL A 731 17.23 17.18 -16.76
N PHE A 732 17.10 17.36 -15.45
CA PHE A 732 15.96 16.89 -14.67
C PHE A 732 15.40 17.99 -13.77
N GLY A 733 14.10 17.92 -13.46
CA GLY A 733 13.38 18.83 -12.56
C GLY A 733 12.43 18.11 -11.60
N GLY A 734 12.15 18.72 -10.45
CA GLY A 734 11.25 18.19 -9.42
C GLY A 734 11.95 17.33 -8.34
N GLY A 735 11.74 17.69 -7.07
CA GLY A 735 11.81 16.76 -5.93
C GLY A 735 13.15 16.50 -5.23
N GLY A 736 14.27 17.13 -5.62
CA GLY A 736 15.54 16.99 -4.90
C GLY A 736 15.76 18.12 -3.89
N THR A 737 15.57 17.87 -2.60
CA THR A 737 16.40 18.56 -1.61
C THR A 737 17.77 17.86 -1.64
N PRO A 738 18.88 18.55 -1.97
CA PRO A 738 20.20 17.94 -1.87
C PRO A 738 20.46 17.55 -0.40
N PRO A 739 21.21 16.47 -0.10
CA PRO A 739 21.79 16.34 1.22
C PRO A 739 22.60 17.62 1.49
N PRO A 740 22.44 18.27 2.66
CA PRO A 740 23.12 19.53 2.94
C PRO A 740 24.62 19.34 2.74
N SER A 741 25.21 20.19 1.90
CA SER A 741 26.65 20.23 1.67
C SER A 741 27.30 20.90 2.87
N GLY A 742 27.83 20.10 3.78
CA GLY A 742 28.64 20.64 4.85
C GLY A 742 29.89 21.30 4.25
N THR A 743 29.98 22.62 4.34
CA THR A 743 31.07 23.42 3.72
C THR A 743 32.02 23.99 4.76
N THR A 744 31.63 24.02 6.04
CA THR A 744 32.44 24.62 7.10
C THR A 744 33.23 23.56 7.84
N LEU A 745 34.56 23.63 7.77
CA LEU A 745 35.46 22.72 8.47
C LEU A 745 35.32 22.88 9.99
N ILE A 746 35.17 21.76 10.69
CA ILE A 746 35.16 21.72 12.16
C ILE A 746 36.59 21.80 12.69
N ASN A 747 36.81 22.66 13.68
CA ASN A 747 38.09 22.73 14.37
C ASN A 747 38.38 21.42 15.13
N ARG A 748 39.53 20.82 14.83
CA ARG A 748 40.00 19.53 15.36
C ARG A 748 40.81 19.64 16.65
N ALA A 749 40.94 20.84 17.22
CA ALA A 749 41.65 21.05 18.47
C ALA A 749 41.06 20.17 19.59
N GLY A 750 41.93 19.38 20.23
CA GLY A 750 41.58 18.47 21.32
C GLY A 750 41.01 17.12 20.89
N TRP A 751 40.94 16.84 19.58
CA TRP A 751 40.51 15.54 19.09
C TRP A 751 41.60 14.49 19.34
N THR A 752 41.19 13.23 19.49
CA THR A 752 42.11 12.09 19.56
C THR A 752 41.71 11.02 18.54
N ALA A 753 42.66 10.19 18.13
CA ALA A 753 42.39 9.09 17.20
C ALA A 753 43.14 7.82 17.61
N SER A 754 42.52 6.68 17.31
CA SER A 754 43.09 5.33 17.44
C SER A 754 42.85 4.53 16.17
N SER A 755 43.62 3.47 15.96
CA SER A 755 43.46 2.61 14.79
C SER A 755 43.65 1.13 15.13
N ASN A 756 43.07 0.27 14.30
CA ASN A 756 43.35 -1.16 14.28
C ASN A 756 43.58 -1.61 12.82
N PRO A 757 44.77 -2.10 12.46
CA PRO A 757 45.96 -2.31 13.30
C PRO A 757 46.62 -0.98 13.74
N SER A 758 47.54 -1.10 14.71
CA SER A 758 48.45 0.00 15.07
C SER A 758 49.79 -0.16 14.36
N SER A 759 50.46 0.96 14.07
CA SER A 759 51.76 0.99 13.39
C SER A 759 52.64 2.13 13.94
N GLY A 760 53.85 2.29 13.39
CA GLY A 760 54.74 3.41 13.72
C GLY A 760 54.25 4.77 13.20
N ASP A 761 53.39 4.78 12.17
CA ASP A 761 52.70 5.97 11.68
C ASP A 761 51.42 6.16 12.53
N VAL A 762 51.55 6.81 13.68
CA VAL A 762 50.49 6.87 14.71
C VAL A 762 49.24 7.63 14.26
N ALA A 763 48.07 7.24 14.78
CA ALA A 763 46.77 7.80 14.41
C ALA A 763 46.63 9.30 14.72
N ALA A 764 47.40 9.85 15.68
CA ALA A 764 47.39 11.29 15.94
C ALA A 764 47.80 12.15 14.73
N ASN A 765 48.60 11.60 13.82
CA ASN A 765 49.10 12.32 12.65
C ASN A 765 48.00 12.70 11.65
N LEU A 766 46.82 12.05 11.67
CA LEU A 766 45.70 12.41 10.77
C LEU A 766 44.95 13.70 11.19
N LEU A 767 45.30 14.26 12.36
CA LEU A 767 44.62 15.40 13.00
C LEU A 767 45.51 16.64 13.16
N ASP A 768 46.79 16.59 12.74
CA ASP A 768 47.79 17.59 13.11
C ASP A 768 47.85 18.82 12.16
N GLY A 769 47.16 18.77 11.02
CA GLY A 769 47.10 19.89 10.07
C GLY A 769 48.34 19.99 9.18
N SER A 770 49.12 18.92 9.08
CA SER A 770 50.36 18.83 8.31
C SER A 770 50.30 17.70 7.30
N MET A 771 50.20 18.06 6.01
CA MET A 771 50.36 17.09 4.91
C MET A 771 51.76 16.44 4.85
N ALA A 772 52.73 16.84 5.68
CA ALA A 772 54.05 16.21 5.76
C ALA A 772 54.04 14.90 6.57
N THR A 773 53.13 14.78 7.53
CA THR A 773 52.94 13.62 8.43
C THR A 773 51.77 12.76 7.95
N ARG A 774 51.71 11.49 8.38
CA ARG A 774 50.62 10.57 8.04
C ARG A 774 50.37 9.54 9.13
N TRP A 775 49.14 9.04 9.20
CA TRP A 775 48.82 7.75 9.80
C TRP A 775 48.85 6.66 8.72
N SER A 776 49.24 5.43 9.07
CA SER A 776 49.07 4.27 8.18
C SER A 776 48.81 2.96 8.94
N THR A 777 48.23 1.98 8.25
CA THR A 777 48.01 0.63 8.78
C THR A 777 49.32 -0.15 8.98
N GLY A 778 50.42 0.27 8.35
CA GLY A 778 51.71 -0.45 8.38
C GLY A 778 51.69 -1.86 7.75
N THR A 779 50.59 -2.22 7.10
CA THR A 779 50.36 -3.51 6.45
C THR A 779 49.41 -3.35 5.27
N ALA A 780 49.39 -4.35 4.38
CA ALA A 780 48.51 -4.37 3.21
C ALA A 780 47.03 -4.19 3.61
N MET A 781 46.26 -3.53 2.75
CA MET A 781 44.83 -3.32 2.96
C MET A 781 44.07 -4.64 3.03
N ALA A 782 43.32 -4.82 4.11
CA ALA A 782 42.42 -5.93 4.32
C ALA A 782 41.11 -5.42 4.94
N PRO A 783 39.95 -5.99 4.57
CA PRO A 783 38.67 -5.60 5.13
C PRO A 783 38.67 -5.69 6.67
N GLY A 784 38.08 -4.69 7.33
CA GLY A 784 37.98 -4.61 8.78
C GLY A 784 39.09 -3.79 9.47
N GLN A 785 40.05 -3.25 8.71
CA GLN A 785 40.96 -2.23 9.23
C GLN A 785 40.18 -0.94 9.54
N GLU A 786 40.47 -0.28 10.66
CA GLU A 786 39.66 0.85 11.11
C GLU A 786 40.46 1.99 11.75
N ILE A 787 39.89 3.19 11.68
CA ILE A 787 40.24 4.34 12.51
C ILE A 787 39.02 4.78 13.32
N VAL A 788 39.26 5.21 14.56
CA VAL A 788 38.26 5.80 15.46
C VAL A 788 38.75 7.16 15.90
N ILE A 789 37.90 8.18 15.78
CA ILE A 789 38.19 9.57 16.12
C ILE A 789 37.20 10.01 17.22
N ASP A 790 37.73 10.52 18.32
CA ASP A 790 36.97 11.22 19.36
C ASP A 790 37.07 12.74 19.15
N MET A 791 35.95 13.39 18.84
CA MET A 791 35.87 14.84 18.64
C MET A 791 35.79 15.65 19.95
N ALA A 792 36.02 15.00 21.09
CA ALA A 792 35.93 15.48 22.47
C ALA A 792 34.51 15.86 22.97
N ALA A 793 33.62 16.26 22.06
CA ALA A 793 32.22 16.57 22.33
C ALA A 793 31.35 16.18 21.14
N ALA A 794 30.05 16.00 21.37
CA ALA A 794 29.10 15.78 20.29
C ALA A 794 29.02 17.02 19.38
N ARG A 795 29.07 16.80 18.06
CA ARG A 795 29.02 17.85 17.05
C ARG A 795 28.06 17.42 15.94
N SER A 796 27.40 18.40 15.32
CA SER A 796 26.69 18.21 14.06
C SER A 796 27.69 18.15 12.92
N PHE A 797 27.58 17.21 11.97
CA PHE A 797 28.42 17.14 10.77
C PHE A 797 27.75 16.30 9.67
N SER A 798 28.10 16.57 8.42
CA SER A 798 27.48 15.92 7.24
C SER A 798 28.49 15.47 6.18
N LYS A 799 29.80 15.74 6.38
CA LYS A 799 30.84 15.38 5.42
C LYS A 799 32.16 15.07 6.12
N ILE A 800 32.85 14.04 5.64
CA ILE A 800 34.22 13.67 6.01
C ILE A 800 35.07 13.62 4.74
N VAL A 801 36.27 14.17 4.79
CA VAL A 801 37.28 14.08 3.73
C VAL A 801 38.52 13.43 4.31
N MET A 802 38.95 12.31 3.76
CA MET A 802 40.19 11.60 4.08
C MET A 802 41.19 11.85 2.97
N ASP A 803 42.28 12.56 3.27
CA ASP A 803 43.29 12.97 2.31
C ASP A 803 44.61 12.22 2.57
N SER A 804 45.10 11.52 1.55
CA SER A 804 46.37 10.80 1.52
C SER A 804 47.34 11.36 0.47
N THR A 805 47.10 12.58 -0.04
CA THR A 805 47.90 13.22 -1.10
C THR A 805 49.38 13.31 -0.71
N GLY A 806 50.25 12.69 -1.51
CA GLY A 806 51.66 12.42 -1.17
C GLY A 806 51.93 10.96 -0.78
N SER A 807 50.88 10.15 -0.73
CA SER A 807 50.87 8.68 -0.64
C SER A 807 49.72 8.18 -1.53
N ASN A 808 49.80 8.52 -2.81
CA ASN A 808 48.65 8.60 -3.71
C ASN A 808 47.91 7.28 -3.96
N ASP A 809 48.55 6.14 -3.69
CA ASP A 809 47.96 4.81 -3.85
C ASP A 809 47.46 4.21 -2.52
N ASP A 810 47.70 4.89 -1.39
CA ASP A 810 47.43 4.40 -0.03
C ASP A 810 46.02 4.78 0.49
N TYR A 811 45.05 5.10 -0.39
CA TYR A 811 43.67 5.45 -0.01
C TYR A 811 42.77 4.22 0.21
N ALA A 812 41.72 4.34 1.03
CA ALA A 812 40.77 3.25 1.28
C ALA A 812 40.09 2.77 -0.02
N ARG A 813 40.24 1.49 -0.40
CA ARG A 813 39.61 0.90 -1.60
C ARG A 813 38.10 0.70 -1.47
N GLY A 814 37.65 0.42 -0.26
CA GLY A 814 36.25 0.43 0.17
C GLY A 814 36.22 1.01 1.58
N TYR A 815 35.14 1.67 1.97
CA TYR A 815 34.98 2.16 3.34
C TYR A 815 33.52 2.19 3.79
N GLU A 816 33.35 2.15 5.10
CA GLU A 816 32.10 2.41 5.81
C GLU A 816 32.38 3.41 6.94
N VAL A 817 31.46 4.34 7.15
CA VAL A 817 31.51 5.36 8.20
C VAL A 817 30.43 5.07 9.22
N TYR A 818 30.82 5.03 10.49
CA TYR A 818 29.94 4.86 11.63
C TYR A 818 30.10 6.04 12.59
N VAL A 819 29.06 6.32 13.37
CA VAL A 819 29.08 7.37 14.40
C VAL A 819 28.59 6.85 15.73
N SER A 820 29.04 7.47 16.83
CA SER A 820 28.63 7.10 18.18
C SER A 820 28.68 8.30 19.14
N ASN A 821 27.88 8.26 20.20
CA ASN A 821 27.98 9.23 21.30
C ASN A 821 28.88 8.76 22.45
N ASP A 822 29.15 7.46 22.56
CA ASP A 822 29.90 6.86 23.67
C ASP A 822 31.19 6.12 23.24
N GLY A 823 31.40 5.90 21.94
CA GLY A 823 32.58 5.23 21.38
C GLY A 823 32.56 3.71 21.54
N VAL A 824 31.49 3.15 22.10
CA VAL A 824 31.31 1.71 22.37
C VAL A 824 30.15 1.16 21.54
N ASN A 825 29.01 1.84 21.57
CA ASN A 825 27.82 1.47 20.82
C ASN A 825 27.79 2.23 19.49
N TRP A 826 27.90 1.49 18.40
CA TRP A 826 27.88 2.03 17.04
C TRP A 826 26.55 1.66 16.39
N SER A 827 25.87 2.64 15.77
CA SER A 827 24.71 2.37 14.91
C SER A 827 25.15 1.68 13.61
N GLY A 828 24.22 1.41 12.69
CA GLY A 828 24.58 1.07 11.31
C GLY A 828 25.44 2.15 10.65
N ALA A 829 26.13 1.79 9.57
CA ALA A 829 26.96 2.73 8.82
C ALA A 829 26.11 3.91 8.31
N VAL A 830 26.55 5.14 8.58
CA VAL A 830 25.90 6.36 8.10
C VAL A 830 26.29 6.70 6.65
N ALA A 831 27.38 6.10 6.16
CA ALA A 831 27.81 6.16 4.78
C ALA A 831 28.69 4.95 4.43
N SER A 832 28.72 4.56 3.17
CA SER A 832 29.69 3.61 2.62
C SER A 832 30.11 4.05 1.22
N GLY A 833 31.25 3.55 0.74
CA GLY A 833 31.74 3.90 -0.59
C GLY A 833 33.02 3.18 -0.98
N SER A 834 33.53 3.53 -2.15
CA SER A 834 34.85 3.11 -2.63
C SER A 834 35.72 4.34 -2.86
N GLY A 835 37.01 4.24 -2.52
CA GLY A 835 37.97 5.26 -2.91
C GLY A 835 38.56 4.93 -4.26
N SER A 836 38.83 5.97 -5.07
CA SER A 836 39.46 5.86 -6.38
C SER A 836 40.68 6.78 -6.54
N GLY A 837 41.10 7.44 -5.45
CA GLY A 837 42.24 8.35 -5.43
C GLY A 837 42.56 8.85 -4.01
N PRO A 838 43.62 9.67 -3.86
CA PRO A 838 44.14 10.05 -2.54
C PRO A 838 43.18 10.84 -1.66
N VAL A 839 42.21 11.55 -2.25
CA VAL A 839 41.19 12.30 -1.52
C VAL A 839 39.87 11.55 -1.59
N VAL A 840 39.47 10.95 -0.48
CA VAL A 840 38.20 10.22 -0.35
C VAL A 840 37.21 11.09 0.42
N THR A 841 36.11 11.49 -0.23
CA THR A 841 35.05 12.28 0.39
C THR A 841 33.83 11.41 0.64
N SER A 842 33.35 11.42 1.88
CA SER A 842 32.10 10.78 2.29
C SER A 842 31.14 11.87 2.77
N GLN A 843 30.00 12.02 2.08
CA GLN A 843 28.94 12.94 2.44
C GLN A 843 27.68 12.14 2.81
N PHE A 844 26.99 12.56 3.88
CA PHE A 844 25.86 11.86 4.46
C PHE A 844 24.91 12.83 5.17
N ALA A 845 23.73 12.36 5.58
CA ALA A 845 22.78 13.18 6.33
C ALA A 845 23.40 13.69 7.64
N VAL A 846 23.06 14.91 8.09
CA VAL A 846 23.62 15.52 9.30
C VAL A 846 23.53 14.55 10.48
N GLN A 847 24.68 14.19 11.04
CA GLN A 847 24.81 13.41 12.26
C GLN A 847 25.10 14.34 13.42
N ASN A 848 24.57 14.04 14.61
CA ASN A 848 24.99 14.67 15.86
C ASN A 848 25.65 13.62 16.75
N ALA A 849 26.97 13.56 16.74
CA ALA A 849 27.73 12.50 17.40
C ALA A 849 29.09 13.00 17.91
N ARG A 850 29.71 12.28 18.85
CA ARG A 850 31.04 12.59 19.39
C ARG A 850 32.15 11.80 18.71
N TYR A 851 31.88 10.56 18.34
CA TYR A 851 32.85 9.64 17.76
C TYR A 851 32.52 9.33 16.31
N ILE A 852 33.58 9.20 15.50
CA ILE A 852 33.53 8.74 14.11
C ILE A 852 34.40 7.50 14.00
N LYS A 853 33.90 6.46 13.35
CA LYS A 853 34.70 5.28 12.99
C LYS A 853 34.64 5.08 11.48
N VAL A 854 35.80 4.94 10.85
CA VAL A 854 35.90 4.57 9.44
C VAL A 854 36.50 3.18 9.37
N VAL A 855 35.78 2.24 8.77
CA VAL A 855 36.23 0.88 8.50
C VAL A 855 36.54 0.78 7.02
N GLN A 856 37.78 0.42 6.67
CA GLN A 856 38.15 0.09 5.32
C GLN A 856 37.64 -1.33 4.99
N THR A 857 37.05 -1.51 3.81
CA THR A 857 36.37 -2.75 3.40
C THR A 857 36.97 -3.39 2.15
N GLY A 858 37.97 -2.78 1.54
CA GLY A 858 38.61 -3.27 0.30
C GLY A 858 39.87 -4.10 0.56
N THR A 859 40.43 -4.69 -0.51
CA THR A 859 41.71 -5.40 -0.46
C THR A 859 42.69 -4.80 -1.46
N ALA A 860 43.94 -4.55 -1.04
CA ALA A 860 45.02 -4.10 -1.92
C ALA A 860 46.40 -4.42 -1.33
N SER A 861 47.42 -4.56 -2.19
CA SER A 861 48.81 -4.73 -1.76
C SER A 861 49.42 -3.47 -1.12
N ASN A 862 48.83 -2.30 -1.37
CA ASN A 862 49.21 -1.03 -0.77
C ASN A 862 48.74 -0.94 0.69
N TRP A 863 49.34 -0.05 1.47
CA TRP A 863 48.87 0.25 2.82
C TRP A 863 47.69 1.21 2.77
N TRP A 864 46.85 1.24 3.80
CA TRP A 864 45.91 2.34 3.97
C TRP A 864 46.54 3.43 4.84
N SER A 865 46.56 4.66 4.33
CA SER A 865 47.10 5.83 5.01
C SER A 865 46.18 7.03 4.88
N ILE A 866 46.24 7.91 5.86
CA ILE A 866 45.56 9.22 5.86
C ILE A 866 46.55 10.23 6.41
N ARG A 867 46.80 11.29 5.64
CA ARG A 867 47.58 12.46 6.08
C ARG A 867 46.71 13.41 6.85
N GLU A 868 45.54 13.72 6.32
CA GLU A 868 44.59 14.62 6.98
C GLU A 868 43.17 14.07 6.89
N ILE A 869 42.45 14.06 8.02
CA ILE A 869 41.00 13.91 8.00
C ILE A 869 40.33 15.25 8.36
N ASN A 870 39.34 15.63 7.56
CA ASN A 870 38.59 16.87 7.71
C ASN A 870 37.09 16.54 7.83
N VAL A 871 36.40 17.15 8.79
CA VAL A 871 34.96 16.93 9.04
C VAL A 871 34.24 18.25 8.93
N TYR A 872 33.08 18.30 8.27
CA TYR A 872 32.38 19.53 7.95
C TYR A 872 30.93 19.52 8.46
N VAL A 873 30.47 20.68 8.95
CA VAL A 873 29.07 20.96 9.26
C VAL A 873 28.30 21.37 8.02
#